data_AF-A0A3Q9FP79-F1
#
_entry.id   AF-A0A3Q9FP79-F1
#
_cell.length_a   1.000
_cell.length_b   1.000
_cell.length_c   1.000
_cell.angle_alpha   90.00
_cell.angle_beta   90.00
_cell.angle_gamma   90.00
#
_symmetry.space_group_name_H-M   'P 1'
#
loop_
_entity.id
_entity.type
_entity.pdbx_description
1 polymer ?
#
loop_
_entity_poly.entity_id
_entity_poly.type
_entity_poly.pdbx_seq_one_letter_code
_entity_poly.pdbx_strand_id
1 'polypeptide(L)'
;MNNIEMKQITLTSTLILLTLLFVHANIATAKDILVNNKEELSKALKEVQPGHVILLKNGTWTDVEIKLKGKGTEENKIVLKAETPGKVFLEGQSYLRISGSYIVVSDLVFRNGFTPTSSVISFRTSSKELAYNCRVTNCVVEDYSNTERYDSDKWVEVFGKNNSFDHNALVGKRNKGVTLAVRLNSEESLENNHVIAYNYFGGRQNLGSNGGETLRIGTSHYSRSNSNTTVKNNYFEACDGELEIVSNKSCGNTYQNNVFDECKGTLTLRHGERTLVEGNYFIGNRKHNTGGIRVINEHQTVKNNYLSGLTGYRFRGALVVMNGIYNSPINRYNQVIGAKITNNLLIDSDHVQLCAGSDKERSATPIESVMKNNLFFTATNNNLFTVYDNIEGIDFENNYVNKGENTPVEEGFTFVDYQLEENEFGLRVPKKKLLKKIGFEGDVKLPVTKEEVGPSYYKKEVKELAFNTGKVIKVAAGDDTLIDAAKKSNAGDILELENGGVYSLSKILFVNHPITIRGAEGEKPVVRSEKAVFFKIENGGALKLNHLVIDGADSPDQSGNCVVSTSKYSMNENYKFITLDCDVKQLNINHTFSFLKIYASTMADSVVIENSTFTDVTGSILSLDKEIEDLGMYNAEYVIIKNSKFTKIGDTIADVYRGGTDESTFGPNVAITKCDFTDVGNSKRNKDNSSLAFHGVQNLQVADCNWKDSAPVQLFLTNGEPISNLNNCVFDNTEQIISNNNSYTTKNIQVIN
;
A
#
# COMPACT_ATOMS: atom_id res chain seq x y z
N MET A 1 27.03 5.95 110.52
CA MET A 1 25.73 5.49 109.99
C MET A 1 25.55 6.13 108.63
N ASN A 2 25.42 5.29 107.59
CA ASN A 2 24.82 5.56 106.26
C ASN A 2 25.47 6.66 105.40
N ASN A 3 25.64 6.53 104.09
CA ASN A 3 25.57 5.42 103.16
C ASN A 3 26.27 5.89 101.87
N ILE A 4 26.58 4.92 101.03
CA ILE A 4 27.37 4.98 99.80
C ILE A 4 26.65 5.76 98.68
N GLU A 5 27.38 6.58 97.91
CA GLU A 5 27.04 6.95 96.53
C GLU A 5 28.03 6.26 95.57
N MET A 6 27.53 5.39 94.71
CA MET A 6 28.17 5.04 93.44
C MET A 6 27.08 4.89 92.39
N LYS A 7 27.16 5.73 91.36
CA LYS A 7 26.33 5.67 90.15
C LYS A 7 26.75 4.45 89.31
N GLN A 8 25.79 3.61 88.94
CA GLN A 8 25.93 2.66 87.85
C GLN A 8 24.79 2.79 86.85
N ILE A 9 25.18 2.64 85.60
CA ILE A 9 24.45 2.73 84.33
C ILE A 9 23.48 1.55 84.21
N THR A 10 22.27 1.77 83.68
CA THR A 10 21.58 0.71 82.94
C THR A 10 20.70 1.28 81.83
N LEU A 11 21.01 0.81 80.63
CA LEU A 11 20.51 1.21 79.32
C LEU A 11 19.09 0.69 79.07
N THR A 12 18.28 1.58 78.53
CA THR A 12 17.04 1.36 77.78
C THR A 12 17.12 0.18 76.80
N SER A 13 16.39 -0.90 77.06
CA SER A 13 16.26 -2.06 76.15
C SER A 13 14.81 -2.41 75.78
N THR A 14 13.88 -1.45 75.85
CA THR A 14 12.44 -1.72 75.68
C THR A 14 11.75 -0.85 74.62
N LEU A 15 12.50 -0.25 73.70
CA LEU A 15 11.94 0.61 72.63
C LEU A 15 12.53 0.32 71.23
N ILE A 16 12.94 -0.92 70.97
CA ILE A 16 13.40 -1.36 69.63
C ILE A 16 12.57 -2.54 69.10
N LEU A 17 11.71 -3.17 69.92
CA LEU A 17 10.91 -4.32 69.49
C LEU A 17 9.50 -3.97 68.97
N LEU A 18 9.07 -2.70 69.04
CA LEU A 18 7.75 -2.26 68.55
C LEU A 18 7.77 -1.55 67.19
N THR A 19 8.96 -1.23 66.66
CA THR A 19 9.12 -0.64 65.31
C THR A 19 9.48 -1.67 64.23
N LEU A 20 9.67 -2.94 64.60
CA LEU A 20 9.97 -4.05 63.67
C LEU A 20 8.74 -4.85 63.22
N LEU A 21 7.53 -4.51 63.67
CA LEU A 21 6.29 -5.25 63.36
C LEU A 21 5.36 -4.58 62.33
N PHE A 22 5.73 -3.42 61.77
CA PHE A 22 4.94 -2.72 60.74
C PHE A 22 5.59 -2.63 59.35
N VAL A 23 6.63 -3.44 59.08
CA VAL A 23 7.05 -3.74 57.70
C VAL A 23 6.50 -5.11 57.30
N HIS A 24 5.17 -5.26 57.36
CA HIS A 24 4.51 -6.20 56.46
C HIS A 24 4.55 -5.54 55.09
N ALA A 25 5.68 -5.65 54.41
CA ALA A 25 5.71 -5.51 52.96
C ALA A 25 4.70 -6.54 52.44
N ASN A 26 3.52 -6.07 52.02
CA ASN A 26 2.64 -6.85 51.18
C ASN A 26 3.44 -7.12 49.91
N ILE A 27 4.16 -8.24 49.89
CA ILE A 27 4.68 -8.83 48.68
C ILE A 27 3.42 -9.23 47.91
N ALA A 28 2.92 -8.32 47.07
CA ALA A 28 1.83 -8.60 46.16
C ALA A 28 2.30 -9.75 45.26
N THR A 29 1.86 -10.97 45.58
CA THR A 29 2.15 -12.14 44.78
C THR A 29 1.53 -11.94 43.41
N ALA A 30 2.33 -12.13 42.35
CA ALA A 30 1.82 -12.18 40.98
C ALA A 30 0.62 -13.15 40.92
N LYS A 31 -0.53 -12.63 40.47
CA LYS A 31 -1.78 -13.38 40.43
C LYS A 31 -2.18 -13.57 38.98
N ASP A 32 -2.22 -14.84 38.56
CA ASP A 32 -2.82 -15.22 37.29
C ASP A 32 -4.34 -15.18 37.41
N ILE A 33 -4.98 -14.41 36.53
CA ILE A 33 -6.42 -14.18 36.48
C ILE A 33 -6.90 -14.67 35.11
N LEU A 34 -7.33 -15.94 35.04
CA LEU A 34 -8.00 -16.48 33.86
C LEU A 34 -9.41 -15.88 33.75
N VAL A 35 -9.71 -15.29 32.60
CA VAL A 35 -11.03 -14.74 32.29
C VAL A 35 -11.67 -15.53 31.14
N ASN A 36 -12.92 -15.94 31.34
CA ASN A 36 -13.66 -16.83 30.44
C ASN A 36 -14.69 -16.09 29.57
N ASN A 37 -15.07 -14.86 29.95
CA ASN A 37 -16.13 -14.08 29.32
C ASN A 37 -15.89 -12.56 29.51
N LYS A 38 -16.74 -11.74 28.88
CA LYS A 38 -16.61 -10.27 28.88
C LYS A 38 -16.80 -9.68 30.28
N GLU A 39 -17.65 -10.26 31.11
CA GLU A 39 -17.92 -9.81 32.47
C GLU A 39 -16.70 -10.00 33.37
N GLU A 40 -16.08 -11.18 33.32
CA GLU A 40 -14.85 -11.50 34.04
C GLU A 40 -13.68 -10.63 33.57
N LEU A 41 -13.54 -10.41 32.26
CA LEU A 41 -12.54 -9.50 31.72
C LEU A 41 -12.77 -8.07 32.22
N SER A 42 -14.01 -7.58 32.17
CA SER A 42 -14.37 -6.24 32.64
C SER A 42 -14.07 -6.05 34.13
N LYS A 43 -14.27 -7.10 34.94
CA LYS A 43 -13.91 -7.10 36.37
C LYS A 43 -12.39 -7.08 36.54
N ALA A 44 -11.66 -7.95 35.85
CA ALA A 44 -10.21 -8.04 35.93
C ALA A 44 -9.52 -6.72 35.52
N LEU A 45 -10.02 -6.03 34.49
CA LEU A 45 -9.51 -4.74 34.04
C LEU A 45 -9.71 -3.62 35.08
N LYS A 46 -10.77 -3.67 35.90
CA LYS A 46 -11.05 -2.69 36.96
C LYS A 46 -10.20 -2.92 38.21
N GLU A 47 -9.88 -4.17 38.51
CA GLU A 47 -9.18 -4.59 39.73
C GLU A 47 -7.66 -4.80 39.49
N VAL A 48 -7.14 -4.42 38.32
CA VAL A 48 -5.75 -4.67 37.93
C VAL A 48 -4.75 -3.95 38.84
N GLN A 49 -3.71 -4.67 39.28
CA GLN A 49 -2.63 -4.18 40.14
C GLN A 49 -1.27 -4.56 39.54
N PRO A 50 -0.16 -3.91 39.95
CA PRO A 50 1.19 -4.33 39.57
C PRO A 50 1.41 -5.83 39.80
N GLY A 51 2.03 -6.51 38.81
CA GLY A 51 2.29 -7.95 38.86
C GLY A 51 1.10 -8.85 38.49
N HIS A 52 -0.10 -8.30 38.24
CA HIS A 52 -1.23 -9.11 37.74
C HIS A 52 -0.99 -9.60 36.31
N VAL A 53 -1.41 -10.84 36.05
CA VAL A 53 -1.43 -11.45 34.71
C VAL A 53 -2.88 -11.82 34.37
N ILE A 54 -3.48 -11.12 33.42
CA ILE A 54 -4.82 -11.43 32.90
C ILE A 54 -4.66 -12.37 31.69
N LEU A 55 -5.21 -13.58 31.80
CA LEU A 55 -5.18 -14.59 30.75
C LEU A 55 -6.55 -14.67 30.08
N LEU A 56 -6.64 -14.35 28.79
CA LEU A 56 -7.85 -14.55 28.02
C LEU A 56 -7.95 -16.02 27.62
N LYS A 57 -9.04 -16.69 28.03
CA LYS A 57 -9.30 -18.07 27.63
C LYS A 57 -9.36 -18.22 26.12
N ASN A 58 -8.85 -19.35 25.62
CA ASN A 58 -8.91 -19.73 24.22
C ASN A 58 -10.35 -19.66 23.67
N GLY A 59 -10.50 -19.09 22.47
CA GLY A 59 -11.79 -18.93 21.80
C GLY A 59 -11.93 -17.60 21.08
N THR A 60 -13.15 -17.37 20.58
CA THR A 60 -13.52 -16.12 19.91
C THR A 60 -14.19 -15.17 20.90
N TRP A 61 -13.68 -13.95 20.92
CA TRP A 61 -14.12 -12.81 21.72
C TRP A 61 -14.66 -11.75 20.77
N THR A 62 -15.97 -11.77 20.50
CA THR A 62 -16.62 -10.85 19.56
C THR A 62 -17.06 -9.56 20.26
N ASP A 63 -16.88 -8.39 19.65
CA ASP A 63 -17.29 -7.07 20.18
C ASP A 63 -16.78 -6.80 21.60
N VAL A 64 -15.47 -6.90 21.80
CA VAL A 64 -14.82 -6.73 23.11
C VAL A 64 -14.00 -5.45 23.17
N GLU A 65 -14.29 -4.64 24.19
CA GLU A 65 -13.52 -3.44 24.50
C GLU A 65 -12.47 -3.72 25.57
N ILE A 66 -11.20 -3.82 25.18
CA ILE A 66 -10.11 -3.99 26.14
C ILE A 66 -9.53 -2.62 26.48
N LYS A 67 -10.00 -2.00 27.56
CA LYS A 67 -9.45 -0.74 28.10
C LYS A 67 -8.63 -1.03 29.36
N LEU A 68 -7.35 -1.32 29.19
CA LEU A 68 -6.43 -1.66 30.27
C LEU A 68 -5.70 -0.41 30.79
N LYS A 69 -6.07 0.03 31.99
CA LYS A 69 -5.44 1.15 32.69
C LYS A 69 -4.76 0.66 33.95
N GLY A 70 -3.45 0.88 34.07
CA GLY A 70 -2.71 0.43 35.24
C GLY A 70 -1.29 0.97 35.30
N LYS A 71 -0.71 1.00 36.49
CA LYS A 71 0.66 1.46 36.73
C LYS A 71 1.48 0.33 37.33
N GLY A 72 2.01 -0.56 36.49
CA GLY A 72 3.00 -1.55 36.91
C GLY A 72 4.35 -0.90 37.22
N THR A 73 5.32 -1.73 37.62
CA THR A 73 6.74 -1.36 37.72
C THR A 73 7.58 -2.22 36.79
N GLU A 74 8.87 -1.93 36.66
CA GLU A 74 9.79 -2.74 35.85
C GLU A 74 9.85 -4.20 36.33
N GLU A 75 9.81 -4.41 37.64
CA GLU A 75 9.83 -5.71 38.29
C GLU A 75 8.43 -6.36 38.32
N ASN A 76 7.38 -5.56 38.47
CA ASN A 76 6.00 -6.01 38.62
C ASN A 76 5.10 -5.44 37.51
N LYS A 77 5.38 -5.88 36.27
CA LYS A 77 4.61 -5.50 35.09
C LYS A 77 3.16 -5.99 35.19
N ILE A 78 2.25 -5.25 34.58
CA ILE A 78 0.88 -5.73 34.35
C ILE A 78 0.85 -6.45 33.01
N VAL A 79 0.37 -7.68 32.95
CA VAL A 79 0.35 -8.47 31.72
C VAL A 79 -1.09 -8.80 31.32
N LEU A 80 -1.43 -8.63 30.05
CA LEU A 80 -2.65 -9.16 29.44
C LEU A 80 -2.27 -10.01 28.23
N LYS A 81 -2.59 -11.29 28.24
CA LYS A 81 -2.20 -12.18 27.14
C LYS A 81 -3.23 -13.28 26.87
N ALA A 82 -3.12 -13.91 25.71
CA ALA A 82 -3.86 -15.14 25.43
C ALA A 82 -3.43 -16.29 26.36
N GLU A 83 -4.35 -17.18 26.68
CA GLU A 83 -4.06 -18.45 27.34
C GLU A 83 -3.11 -19.30 26.49
N THR A 84 -3.34 -19.36 25.17
CA THR A 84 -2.44 -20.01 24.21
C THR A 84 -2.25 -19.10 22.99
N PRO A 85 -1.00 -18.80 22.60
CA PRO A 85 -0.74 -18.01 21.40
C PRO A 85 -1.42 -18.56 20.16
N GLY A 86 -2.06 -17.69 19.39
CA GLY A 86 -2.81 -18.05 18.18
C GLY A 86 -4.18 -18.70 18.43
N LYS A 87 -4.67 -18.76 19.67
CA LYS A 87 -5.99 -19.36 20.01
C LYS A 87 -6.99 -18.39 20.65
N VAL A 88 -6.66 -17.10 20.75
CA VAL A 88 -7.59 -16.04 21.20
C VAL A 88 -7.83 -15.08 20.04
N PHE A 89 -9.06 -15.08 19.54
CA PHE A 89 -9.48 -14.27 18.38
C PHE A 89 -10.40 -13.15 18.85
N LEU A 90 -10.04 -11.91 18.54
CA LEU A 90 -10.85 -10.72 18.74
C LEU A 90 -11.55 -10.39 17.41
N GLU A 91 -12.87 -10.56 17.38
CA GLU A 91 -13.67 -10.41 16.16
C GLU A 91 -14.76 -9.34 16.32
N GLY A 92 -15.46 -9.00 15.23
CA GLY A 92 -16.51 -7.97 15.25
C GLY A 92 -15.94 -6.57 15.47
N GLN A 93 -16.51 -5.82 16.42
CA GLN A 93 -16.14 -4.45 16.77
C GLN A 93 -15.22 -4.40 18.00
N SER A 94 -14.23 -5.30 18.06
CA SER A 94 -13.24 -5.38 19.16
C SER A 94 -12.08 -4.40 18.98
N TYR A 95 -11.52 -3.92 20.09
CA TYR A 95 -10.34 -3.04 20.11
C TYR A 95 -9.60 -3.07 21.46
N LEU A 96 -8.34 -2.63 21.45
CA LEU A 96 -7.43 -2.55 22.59
C LEU A 96 -6.97 -1.10 22.84
N ARG A 97 -7.03 -0.66 24.09
CA ARG A 97 -6.48 0.61 24.58
C ARG A 97 -5.72 0.37 25.87
N ILE A 98 -4.50 0.89 25.94
CA ILE A 98 -3.66 0.82 27.14
C ILE A 98 -3.25 2.22 27.62
N SER A 99 -3.22 2.43 28.94
CA SER A 99 -2.67 3.65 29.54
C SER A 99 -2.10 3.40 30.93
N GLY A 100 -1.19 4.28 31.37
CA GLY A 100 -0.39 4.09 32.57
C GLY A 100 1.00 3.59 32.22
N SER A 101 1.57 2.68 33.01
CA SER A 101 2.99 2.31 32.87
C SER A 101 3.29 0.83 33.05
N TYR A 102 4.32 0.34 32.37
CA TYR A 102 4.82 -1.03 32.49
C TYR A 102 3.74 -2.10 32.27
N ILE A 103 2.94 -1.91 31.22
CA ILE A 103 1.94 -2.87 30.74
C ILE A 103 2.52 -3.68 29.58
N VAL A 104 2.31 -4.99 29.58
CA VAL A 104 2.63 -5.88 28.45
C VAL A 104 1.35 -6.50 27.93
N VAL A 105 1.11 -6.40 26.62
CA VAL A 105 0.03 -7.11 25.93
C VAL A 105 0.63 -8.07 24.92
N SER A 106 0.19 -9.33 24.91
CA SER A 106 0.68 -10.30 23.93
C SER A 106 -0.32 -11.34 23.44
N ASP A 107 0.02 -11.96 22.31
CA ASP A 107 -0.59 -13.22 21.84
C ASP A 107 -2.05 -13.11 21.34
N LEU A 108 -2.52 -11.90 21.03
CA LEU A 108 -3.90 -11.64 20.56
C LEU A 108 -3.99 -11.60 19.03
N VAL A 109 -5.10 -12.09 18.47
CA VAL A 109 -5.37 -12.07 17.01
C VAL A 109 -6.64 -11.29 16.72
N PHE A 110 -6.55 -10.15 16.03
CA PHE A 110 -7.70 -9.40 15.51
C PHE A 110 -8.01 -9.84 14.07
N ARG A 111 -9.24 -10.28 13.80
CA ARG A 111 -9.70 -10.71 12.46
C ARG A 111 -11.23 -10.64 12.35
N ASN A 112 -11.79 -10.83 11.16
CA ASN A 112 -13.25 -10.93 10.95
C ASN A 112 -14.03 -9.75 11.58
N GLY A 113 -13.61 -8.53 11.31
CA GLY A 113 -14.19 -7.34 11.93
C GLY A 113 -13.45 -6.05 11.58
N PHE A 114 -13.73 -5.00 12.34
CA PHE A 114 -13.07 -3.70 12.22
C PHE A 114 -13.23 -2.93 13.53
N THR A 115 -12.39 -1.92 13.78
CA THR A 115 -12.54 -1.10 15.00
C THR A 115 -13.72 -0.13 14.88
N PRO A 116 -14.58 0.01 15.90
CA PRO A 116 -15.60 1.06 15.95
C PRO A 116 -15.01 2.42 16.36
N THR A 117 -13.67 2.52 16.49
CA THR A 117 -12.98 3.72 16.96
C THR A 117 -11.88 4.14 15.99
N SER A 118 -11.11 5.19 16.32
CA SER A 118 -10.03 5.66 15.43
C SER A 118 -8.84 4.71 15.29
N SER A 119 -8.73 3.69 16.15
CA SER A 119 -7.67 2.68 16.09
C SER A 119 -8.06 1.31 16.65
N VAL A 120 -7.42 0.23 16.15
CA VAL A 120 -7.58 -1.13 16.69
C VAL A 120 -6.80 -1.27 18.00
N ILE A 121 -5.54 -0.83 18.02
CA ILE A 121 -4.65 -0.81 19.19
C ILE A 121 -4.23 0.64 19.47
N SER A 122 -4.43 1.12 20.68
CA SER A 122 -4.07 2.49 21.08
C SER A 122 -3.28 2.52 22.39
N PHE A 123 -2.15 3.22 22.39
CA PHE A 123 -1.33 3.48 23.59
C PHE A 123 -1.85 4.67 24.41
N ARG A 124 -3.18 4.82 24.44
CA ARG A 124 -3.92 5.72 25.33
C ARG A 124 -5.34 5.23 25.54
N THR A 125 -5.93 5.52 26.69
CA THR A 125 -7.37 5.31 26.94
C THR A 125 -8.19 6.58 26.72
N SER A 126 -7.56 7.74 26.82
CA SER A 126 -8.13 9.07 26.54
C SER A 126 -7.03 10.05 26.07
N SER A 127 -7.39 11.28 25.71
CA SER A 127 -6.40 12.31 25.35
C SER A 127 -5.46 12.71 26.50
N LYS A 128 -5.79 12.39 27.75
CA LYS A 128 -5.00 12.72 28.95
C LYS A 128 -4.34 11.51 29.61
N GLU A 129 -4.67 10.30 29.17
CA GLU A 129 -4.20 9.05 29.78
C GLU A 129 -3.43 8.24 28.76
N LEU A 130 -2.11 8.43 28.75
CA LEU A 130 -1.16 7.83 27.80
C LEU A 130 -0.42 6.64 28.42
N ALA A 131 0.26 5.85 27.59
CA ALA A 131 1.08 4.72 28.01
C ALA A 131 2.57 5.06 28.07
N TYR A 132 3.29 4.53 29.07
CA TYR A 132 4.72 4.73 29.26
C TYR A 132 5.43 3.42 29.60
N ASN A 133 6.56 3.13 28.96
CA ASN A 133 7.28 1.87 29.18
C ASN A 133 6.41 0.62 28.97
N CYS A 134 5.41 0.71 28.08
CA CYS A 134 4.51 -0.39 27.75
C CYS A 134 4.96 -1.14 26.50
N ARG A 135 4.57 -2.41 26.37
CA ARG A 135 4.94 -3.27 25.25
C ARG A 135 3.71 -3.98 24.68
N VAL A 136 3.53 -3.93 23.37
CA VAL A 136 2.58 -4.79 22.64
C VAL A 136 3.39 -5.71 21.74
N THR A 137 3.27 -7.02 21.94
CA THR A 137 4.14 -8.00 21.27
C THR A 137 3.45 -9.29 20.89
N ASN A 138 3.93 -9.97 19.85
CA ASN A 138 3.42 -11.27 19.43
C ASN A 138 1.91 -11.27 19.10
N CYS A 139 1.35 -10.14 18.65
CA CYS A 139 -0.06 -10.00 18.25
C CYS A 139 -0.20 -9.99 16.72
N VAL A 140 -1.41 -10.30 16.24
CA VAL A 140 -1.79 -10.27 14.82
C VAL A 140 -2.98 -9.34 14.62
N VAL A 141 -2.94 -8.50 13.58
CA VAL A 141 -4.12 -7.84 13.01
C VAL A 141 -4.18 -8.25 11.54
N GLU A 142 -5.17 -9.06 11.17
CA GLU A 142 -5.34 -9.62 9.83
C GLU A 142 -6.70 -9.24 9.26
N ASP A 143 -6.70 -8.59 8.08
CA ASP A 143 -7.91 -8.23 7.31
C ASP A 143 -8.99 -7.50 8.15
N TYR A 144 -8.59 -6.80 9.22
CA TYR A 144 -9.48 -6.13 10.17
C TYR A 144 -9.81 -4.69 9.75
N SER A 145 -10.27 -4.55 8.49
CA SER A 145 -10.47 -3.27 7.82
C SER A 145 -11.94 -2.84 7.83
N ASN A 146 -12.19 -1.54 7.98
CA ASN A 146 -13.52 -0.96 7.74
C ASN A 146 -14.03 -1.36 6.34
N THR A 147 -15.32 -1.70 6.24
CA THR A 147 -15.99 -2.06 4.98
C THR A 147 -16.04 -0.91 3.99
N GLU A 148 -16.05 0.33 4.48
CA GLU A 148 -15.98 1.54 3.69
C GLU A 148 -14.52 1.89 3.35
N ARG A 149 -14.14 1.78 2.08
CA ARG A 149 -12.76 1.97 1.59
C ARG A 149 -12.13 3.29 2.03
N TYR A 150 -12.89 4.38 2.04
CA TYR A 150 -12.34 5.71 2.34
C TYR A 150 -12.65 6.22 3.75
N ASP A 151 -13.37 5.43 4.56
CA ASP A 151 -13.51 5.71 5.98
C ASP A 151 -12.18 5.43 6.70
N SER A 152 -11.67 6.47 7.36
CA SER A 152 -10.32 6.43 7.91
C SER A 152 -10.28 5.88 9.33
N ASP A 153 -9.52 4.81 9.50
CA ASP A 153 -9.02 4.36 10.80
C ASP A 153 -7.51 4.09 10.73
N LYS A 154 -6.93 3.69 11.86
CA LYS A 154 -5.57 3.18 11.93
C LYS A 154 -5.61 1.81 12.61
N TRP A 155 -4.63 0.97 12.40
CA TRP A 155 -4.55 -0.24 13.21
C TRP A 155 -3.83 0.01 14.51
N VAL A 156 -2.75 0.79 14.50
CA VAL A 156 -1.98 1.05 15.72
C VAL A 156 -1.71 2.54 15.86
N GLU A 157 -2.02 3.10 17.04
CA GLU A 157 -1.62 4.45 17.44
C GLU A 157 -0.76 4.41 18.69
N VAL A 158 0.48 4.88 18.59
CA VAL A 158 1.44 4.96 19.69
C VAL A 158 1.52 6.40 20.21
N PHE A 159 1.40 6.56 21.53
CA PHE A 159 1.48 7.82 22.28
C PHE A 159 2.39 7.64 23.50
N GLY A 160 2.66 8.71 24.24
CA GLY A 160 3.46 8.65 25.48
C GLY A 160 4.94 8.43 25.19
N LYS A 161 5.68 7.75 26.08
CA LYS A 161 7.14 7.56 25.93
C LYS A 161 7.60 6.13 26.25
N ASN A 162 8.72 5.74 25.67
CA ASN A 162 9.47 4.51 25.94
C ASN A 162 8.67 3.22 25.68
N ASN A 163 7.63 3.30 24.86
CA ASN A 163 6.83 2.15 24.46
C ASN A 163 7.53 1.32 23.38
N SER A 164 7.24 0.01 23.37
CA SER A 164 7.69 -0.95 22.36
C SER A 164 6.51 -1.60 21.65
N PHE A 165 6.62 -1.71 20.32
CA PHE A 165 5.70 -2.48 19.47
C PHE A 165 6.55 -3.45 18.65
N ASP A 166 6.57 -4.73 19.03
CA ASP A 166 7.53 -5.68 18.48
C ASP A 166 7.04 -7.12 18.29
N HIS A 167 7.57 -7.84 17.31
CA HIS A 167 7.13 -9.21 16.95
C HIS A 167 5.64 -9.32 16.60
N ASN A 168 5.01 -8.26 16.11
CA ASN A 168 3.61 -8.29 15.68
C ASN A 168 3.50 -8.54 14.17
N ALA A 169 2.33 -8.98 13.72
CA ALA A 169 1.98 -9.06 12.31
C ALA A 169 0.79 -8.15 12.02
N LEU A 170 0.94 -7.23 11.06
CA LEU A 170 -0.13 -6.37 10.55
C LEU A 170 -0.30 -6.67 9.07
N VAL A 171 -1.38 -7.39 8.71
CA VAL A 171 -1.58 -7.93 7.37
C VAL A 171 -2.95 -7.60 6.78
N GLY A 172 -3.00 -6.97 5.60
CA GLY A 172 -4.26 -6.81 4.86
C GLY A 172 -5.10 -5.58 5.26
N LYS A 173 -4.48 -4.41 5.50
CA LYS A 173 -5.26 -3.17 5.68
C LYS A 173 -5.75 -2.65 4.34
N ARG A 174 -7.05 -2.40 4.21
CA ARG A 174 -7.71 -2.17 2.92
C ARG A 174 -8.43 -0.83 2.78
N ASN A 175 -8.71 -0.17 3.90
CA ASN A 175 -9.32 1.15 3.96
C ASN A 175 -8.29 2.27 4.21
N LYS A 176 -8.71 3.51 3.98
CA LYS A 176 -7.92 4.73 4.17
C LYS A 176 -7.39 4.85 5.60
N GLY A 177 -6.23 5.48 5.73
CA GLY A 177 -5.56 5.74 6.99
C GLY A 177 -4.38 4.81 7.21
N VAL A 178 -3.32 5.39 7.76
CA VAL A 178 -2.03 4.72 8.02
C VAL A 178 -2.20 3.45 8.89
N THR A 179 -1.42 2.39 8.61
CA THR A 179 -1.50 1.15 9.41
C THR A 179 -1.02 1.40 10.84
N LEU A 180 0.20 1.93 11.01
CA LEU A 180 0.76 2.31 12.31
C LEU A 180 1.17 3.78 12.33
N ALA A 181 0.72 4.53 13.34
CA ALA A 181 1.15 5.91 13.56
C ALA A 181 1.74 6.15 14.94
N VAL A 182 2.89 6.80 15.00
CA VAL A 182 3.37 7.48 16.22
C VAL A 182 2.82 8.90 16.24
N ARG A 183 2.17 9.27 17.34
CA ARG A 183 1.47 10.54 17.49
C ARG A 183 2.23 11.46 18.44
N LEU A 184 2.38 12.72 18.03
CA LEU A 184 3.21 13.74 18.70
C LEU A 184 2.40 14.94 19.20
N ASN A 185 1.09 14.75 19.38
CA ASN A 185 0.14 15.85 19.60
C ASN A 185 0.02 16.29 21.07
N SER A 186 1.03 16.00 21.89
CA SER A 186 1.17 16.46 23.28
C SER A 186 2.66 16.40 23.68
N GLU A 187 3.08 17.23 24.64
CA GLU A 187 4.47 17.24 25.14
C GLU A 187 4.90 15.87 25.68
N GLU A 188 3.96 15.14 26.27
CA GLU A 188 4.17 13.82 26.82
C GLU A 188 4.39 12.73 25.76
N SER A 189 4.14 13.03 24.48
CA SER A 189 4.40 12.13 23.35
C SER A 189 5.57 12.59 22.46
N LEU A 190 6.19 13.74 22.76
CA LEU A 190 7.44 14.18 22.14
C LEU A 190 8.64 13.46 22.76
N GLU A 191 9.75 13.38 22.02
CA GLU A 191 11.01 12.76 22.49
C GLU A 191 10.73 11.38 23.10
N ASN A 192 9.90 10.62 22.40
CA ASN A 192 9.25 9.44 22.95
C ASN A 192 10.19 8.25 23.07
N ASN A 193 11.26 8.16 22.28
CA ASN A 193 12.17 7.01 22.29
C ASN A 193 11.43 5.67 22.12
N HIS A 194 10.35 5.67 21.33
CA HIS A 194 9.62 4.44 21.00
C HIS A 194 10.49 3.47 20.18
N VAL A 195 10.24 2.18 20.34
CA VAL A 195 10.88 1.12 19.55
C VAL A 195 9.83 0.32 18.80
N ILE A 196 9.97 0.27 17.48
CA ILE A 196 9.14 -0.54 16.58
C ILE A 196 10.06 -1.56 15.92
N ALA A 197 10.02 -2.82 16.35
CA ALA A 197 11.02 -3.80 15.93
C ALA A 197 10.51 -5.22 15.67
N TYR A 198 11.17 -5.96 14.77
CA TYR A 198 10.82 -7.36 14.48
C TYR A 198 9.35 -7.57 14.07
N ASN A 199 8.68 -6.54 13.54
CA ASN A 199 7.31 -6.68 13.06
C ASN A 199 7.28 -7.14 11.61
N TYR A 200 6.26 -7.93 11.28
CA TYR A 200 5.88 -8.26 9.92
C TYR A 200 4.75 -7.32 9.46
N PHE A 201 5.03 -6.48 8.48
CA PHE A 201 4.03 -5.68 7.77
C PHE A 201 3.80 -6.34 6.41
N GLY A 202 2.68 -7.03 6.24
CA GLY A 202 2.41 -7.81 5.03
C GLY A 202 1.19 -7.30 4.28
N GLY A 203 1.22 -7.35 2.96
CA GLY A 203 0.03 -7.25 2.11
C GLY A 203 -0.83 -6.01 2.41
N ARG A 204 -0.45 -4.86 1.85
CA ARG A 204 -1.31 -3.67 1.82
C ARG A 204 -1.56 -3.30 0.38
N GLN A 205 -2.72 -3.65 -0.15
CA GLN A 205 -3.05 -3.35 -1.54
C GLN A 205 -3.12 -1.83 -1.79
N ASN A 206 -2.96 -1.45 -3.05
CA ASN A 206 -3.13 -0.08 -3.50
C ASN A 206 -4.50 0.48 -3.08
N LEU A 207 -4.49 1.60 -2.37
CA LEU A 207 -5.70 2.29 -1.91
C LEU A 207 -6.43 3.01 -3.06
N GLY A 208 -5.70 3.36 -4.13
CA GLY A 208 -6.21 4.22 -5.19
C GLY A 208 -6.39 5.68 -4.74
N SER A 209 -5.68 6.10 -3.67
CA SER A 209 -5.73 7.45 -3.10
C SER A 209 -4.58 7.67 -2.10
N ASN A 210 -4.40 8.90 -1.63
CA ASN A 210 -3.54 9.25 -0.50
C ASN A 210 -4.09 8.74 0.85
N GLY A 211 -3.19 8.48 1.81
CA GLY A 211 -3.52 7.96 3.14
C GLY A 211 -3.36 6.44 3.22
N GLY A 212 -2.52 5.90 2.34
CA GLY A 212 -2.19 4.48 2.22
C GLY A 212 -0.96 4.07 3.04
N GLU A 213 -0.41 4.94 3.90
CA GLU A 213 0.94 4.73 4.44
C GLU A 213 1.01 3.54 5.39
N THR A 214 2.00 2.65 5.29
CA THR A 214 2.13 1.55 6.26
C THR A 214 2.56 2.05 7.63
N LEU A 215 3.54 2.96 7.67
CA LEU A 215 4.07 3.51 8.91
C LEU A 215 4.21 5.03 8.81
N ARG A 216 3.79 5.77 9.85
CA ARG A 216 3.99 7.21 9.95
C ARG A 216 4.47 7.65 11.32
N ILE A 217 5.51 8.47 11.37
CA ILE A 217 6.05 9.01 12.64
C ILE A 217 5.85 10.53 12.67
N GLY A 218 4.81 10.97 13.36
CA GLY A 218 4.42 12.38 13.44
C GLY A 218 3.45 12.82 12.34
N THR A 219 3.35 14.12 12.16
CA THR A 219 2.51 14.81 11.16
C THR A 219 3.15 16.16 10.84
N SER A 220 2.76 16.83 9.75
CA SER A 220 3.27 18.17 9.41
C SER A 220 3.27 19.14 10.60
N HIS A 221 2.16 19.27 11.34
CA HIS A 221 1.99 20.18 12.48
C HIS A 221 3.04 20.01 13.59
N TYR A 222 3.58 18.81 13.77
CA TYR A 222 4.56 18.48 14.82
C TYR A 222 5.91 18.06 14.23
N SER A 223 6.14 18.33 12.93
CA SER A 223 7.28 17.78 12.21
C SER A 223 8.62 18.36 12.61
N ARG A 224 8.64 19.58 13.19
CA ARG A 224 9.84 20.23 13.71
C ARG A 224 10.21 19.78 15.14
N SER A 225 9.41 18.92 15.75
CA SER A 225 9.65 18.37 17.08
C SER A 225 10.40 17.04 17.01
N ASN A 226 11.26 16.78 17.99
CA ASN A 226 11.95 15.51 18.12
C ASN A 226 10.95 14.42 18.54
N SER A 227 11.00 13.28 17.86
CA SER A 227 10.31 12.06 18.23
C SER A 227 11.28 11.03 18.81
N ASN A 228 12.48 10.90 18.22
CA ASN A 228 13.51 9.94 18.61
C ASN A 228 13.03 8.47 18.52
N THR A 229 12.04 8.18 17.68
CA THR A 229 11.55 6.81 17.49
C THR A 229 12.58 6.00 16.69
N THR A 230 12.80 4.76 17.10
CA THR A 230 13.62 3.78 16.38
C THR A 230 12.74 2.70 15.75
N VAL A 231 12.85 2.54 14.43
CA VAL A 231 12.21 1.50 13.63
C VAL A 231 13.29 0.57 13.12
N LYS A 232 13.36 -0.65 13.66
CA LYS A 232 14.47 -1.55 13.33
C LYS A 232 14.10 -3.01 13.14
N ASN A 233 14.80 -3.69 12.23
CA ASN A 233 14.63 -5.13 11.99
C ASN A 233 13.17 -5.52 11.68
N ASN A 234 12.41 -4.67 10.99
CA ASN A 234 11.06 -5.00 10.51
C ASN A 234 11.12 -5.52 9.08
N TYR A 235 10.15 -6.34 8.70
CA TYR A 235 9.99 -6.85 7.35
C TYR A 235 8.69 -6.30 6.75
N PHE A 236 8.80 -5.55 5.66
CA PHE A 236 7.70 -5.01 4.88
C PHE A 236 7.59 -5.83 3.59
N GLU A 237 6.47 -6.49 3.37
CA GLU A 237 6.22 -7.31 2.18
C GLU A 237 4.96 -6.81 1.47
N ALA A 238 5.09 -6.47 0.18
CA ALA A 238 3.97 -6.01 -0.65
C ALA A 238 3.12 -4.91 0.01
N CYS A 239 3.79 -3.94 0.64
CA CYS A 239 3.16 -2.77 1.25
C CYS A 239 2.88 -1.69 0.20
N ASP A 240 1.93 -1.97 -0.68
CA ASP A 240 1.61 -1.24 -1.91
C ASP A 240 0.53 -0.16 -1.72
N GLY A 241 0.28 0.30 -0.49
CA GLY A 241 -0.87 1.14 -0.16
C GLY A 241 -0.92 2.49 -0.87
N GLU A 242 0.23 3.13 -1.00
CA GLU A 242 0.44 4.41 -1.69
C GLU A 242 1.95 4.65 -1.90
N LEU A 243 2.32 5.83 -2.39
CA LEU A 243 3.71 6.23 -2.60
C LEU A 243 4.59 6.18 -1.33
N GLU A 244 4.06 6.51 -0.14
CA GLU A 244 4.81 6.45 1.12
C GLU A 244 4.55 5.13 1.89
N ILE A 245 5.44 4.13 1.76
CA ILE A 245 5.40 2.95 2.66
C ILE A 245 5.64 3.43 4.10
N VAL A 246 6.70 4.23 4.26
CA VAL A 246 7.07 4.91 5.50
C VAL A 246 7.05 6.41 5.27
N SER A 247 6.33 7.12 6.11
CA SER A 247 6.23 8.57 6.10
C SER A 247 6.83 9.15 7.39
N ASN A 248 8.10 9.53 7.34
CA ASN A 248 8.74 10.22 8.46
C ASN A 248 8.29 11.69 8.49
N LYS A 249 7.63 12.11 9.57
CA LYS A 249 7.09 13.47 9.72
C LYS A 249 7.42 14.06 11.09
N SER A 250 8.67 13.88 11.52
CA SER A 250 9.24 14.38 12.79
C SER A 250 10.77 14.24 12.83
N CYS A 251 11.41 14.88 13.81
CA CYS A 251 12.87 14.93 13.90
C CYS A 251 13.49 13.77 14.71
N GLY A 252 14.75 13.46 14.42
CA GLY A 252 15.60 12.59 15.26
C GLY A 252 15.30 11.09 15.19
N ASN A 253 14.52 10.64 14.21
CA ASN A 253 14.14 9.23 14.10
C ASN A 253 15.26 8.37 13.48
N THR A 254 15.20 7.07 13.72
CA THR A 254 16.12 6.09 13.15
C THR A 254 15.35 4.96 12.46
N TYR A 255 15.69 4.67 11.21
CA TYR A 255 15.22 3.52 10.43
C TYR A 255 16.41 2.62 10.12
N GLN A 256 16.52 1.52 10.86
CA GLN A 256 17.71 0.68 10.85
C GLN A 256 17.39 -0.76 10.44
N ASN A 257 18.17 -1.37 9.55
CA ASN A 257 18.12 -2.83 9.37
C ASN A 257 16.74 -3.38 8.98
N ASN A 258 15.88 -2.61 8.30
CA ASN A 258 14.58 -3.09 7.83
C ASN A 258 14.69 -3.69 6.43
N VAL A 259 13.79 -4.62 6.09
CA VAL A 259 13.66 -5.20 4.75
C VAL A 259 12.37 -4.71 4.11
N PHE A 260 12.45 -4.23 2.88
CA PHE A 260 11.33 -3.86 2.00
C PHE A 260 11.34 -4.81 0.82
N ASP A 261 10.50 -5.83 0.87
CA ASP A 261 10.37 -6.87 -0.13
C ASP A 261 9.16 -6.58 -1.02
N GLU A 262 9.43 -6.32 -2.30
CA GLU A 262 8.43 -6.06 -3.33
C GLU A 262 7.38 -4.99 -2.96
N CYS A 263 7.77 -3.97 -2.19
CA CYS A 263 6.87 -2.89 -1.81
C CYS A 263 6.81 -1.80 -2.88
N LYS A 264 5.61 -1.48 -3.39
CA LYS A 264 5.37 -0.31 -4.22
C LYS A 264 5.29 0.94 -3.34
N GLY A 265 6.24 1.85 -3.51
CA GLY A 265 6.37 3.06 -2.69
C GLY A 265 7.78 3.22 -2.11
N THR A 266 7.92 4.09 -1.10
CA THR A 266 9.22 4.55 -0.61
C THR A 266 9.29 4.66 0.91
N LEU A 267 10.52 4.64 1.44
CA LEU A 267 10.84 5.27 2.72
C LEU A 267 11.03 6.76 2.46
N THR A 268 10.02 7.58 2.79
CA THR A 268 10.07 9.03 2.60
C THR A 268 10.41 9.76 3.91
N LEU A 269 11.45 10.60 3.83
CA LEU A 269 11.78 11.61 4.84
C LEU A 269 10.91 12.85 4.66
N ARG A 270 9.59 12.71 4.87
CA ARG A 270 8.57 13.64 4.33
C ARG A 270 8.61 15.01 4.99
N HIS A 271 8.79 15.04 6.31
CA HIS A 271 9.05 16.24 7.10
C HIS A 271 10.01 15.91 8.26
N GLY A 272 10.55 16.94 8.89
CA GLY A 272 11.45 16.82 10.03
C GLY A 272 12.89 16.54 9.61
N GLU A 273 13.80 16.62 10.57
CA GLU A 273 15.25 16.72 10.34
C GLU A 273 16.01 15.68 11.15
N ARG A 274 17.30 15.48 10.84
CA ARG A 274 18.20 14.58 11.60
C ARG A 274 17.69 13.13 11.65
N THR A 275 17.11 12.64 10.57
CA THR A 275 16.73 11.23 10.45
C THR A 275 17.93 10.40 10.02
N LEU A 276 18.13 9.26 10.68
CA LEU A 276 19.10 8.24 10.27
C LEU A 276 18.39 7.10 9.54
N VAL A 277 18.80 6.81 8.30
CA VAL A 277 18.36 5.67 7.50
C VAL A 277 19.57 4.80 7.20
N GLU A 278 19.71 3.67 7.90
CA GLU A 278 20.91 2.84 7.84
C GLU A 278 20.65 1.33 7.72
N GLY A 279 21.42 0.66 6.87
CA GLY A 279 21.43 -0.81 6.84
C GLY A 279 20.14 -1.44 6.31
N ASN A 280 19.27 -0.67 5.65
CA ASN A 280 18.00 -1.18 5.13
C ASN A 280 18.20 -1.86 3.76
N TYR A 281 17.40 -2.88 3.49
CA TYR A 281 17.42 -3.67 2.26
C TYR A 281 16.11 -3.49 1.52
N PHE A 282 16.19 -3.03 0.27
CA PHE A 282 15.06 -2.87 -0.63
C PHE A 282 15.21 -3.88 -1.76
N ILE A 283 14.35 -4.89 -1.80
CA ILE A 283 14.35 -5.99 -2.76
C ILE A 283 13.15 -5.79 -3.68
N GLY A 284 13.38 -5.16 -4.83
CA GLY A 284 12.31 -4.79 -5.76
C GLY A 284 11.90 -5.91 -6.71
N ASN A 285 12.78 -6.86 -7.00
CA ASN A 285 12.58 -7.94 -7.99
C ASN A 285 12.01 -7.45 -9.33
N ARG A 286 12.32 -6.20 -9.71
CA ARG A 286 11.80 -5.54 -10.92
C ARG A 286 10.27 -5.37 -10.93
N LYS A 287 9.58 -5.57 -9.81
CA LYS A 287 8.14 -5.27 -9.68
C LYS A 287 7.91 -3.79 -9.97
N HIS A 288 6.86 -3.49 -10.74
CA HIS A 288 6.57 -2.12 -11.16
C HIS A 288 6.31 -1.19 -9.97
N ASN A 289 6.83 0.04 -10.03
CA ASN A 289 6.68 1.09 -9.00
C ASN A 289 7.32 0.79 -7.63
N THR A 290 8.17 -0.24 -7.50
CA THR A 290 8.97 -0.41 -6.28
C THR A 290 10.00 0.70 -6.18
N GLY A 291 9.99 1.44 -5.07
CA GLY A 291 10.89 2.57 -4.83
C GLY A 291 11.81 2.34 -3.64
N GLY A 292 12.71 3.29 -3.41
CA GLY A 292 13.69 3.21 -2.33
C GLY A 292 13.52 4.36 -1.34
N ILE A 293 14.52 5.25 -1.30
CA ILE A 293 14.62 6.28 -0.27
C ILE A 293 14.40 7.66 -0.89
N ARG A 294 13.50 8.45 -0.30
CA ARG A 294 13.23 9.83 -0.70
C ARG A 294 13.66 10.82 0.39
N VAL A 295 14.65 11.65 0.06
CA VAL A 295 15.30 12.64 0.93
C VAL A 295 14.71 14.02 0.70
N ILE A 296 14.24 14.63 1.78
CA ILE A 296 13.70 15.98 1.87
C ILE A 296 14.17 16.57 3.22
N ASN A 297 14.13 17.89 3.38
CA ASN A 297 14.46 18.58 4.63
C ASN A 297 15.93 18.39 5.05
N GLU A 298 16.24 18.81 6.27
CA GLU A 298 17.61 19.12 6.69
C GLU A 298 18.29 17.98 7.46
N HIS A 299 19.60 17.88 7.30
CA HIS A 299 20.53 17.04 8.06
C HIS A 299 20.17 15.55 8.08
N GLN A 300 19.59 15.05 6.99
CA GLN A 300 19.29 13.62 6.84
C GLN A 300 20.57 12.81 6.63
N THR A 301 20.64 11.61 7.19
CA THR A 301 21.75 10.68 6.97
C THR A 301 21.22 9.38 6.38
N VAL A 302 21.66 9.03 5.17
CA VAL A 302 21.27 7.82 4.43
C VAL A 302 22.54 7.02 4.12
N LYS A 303 22.78 5.93 4.86
CA LYS A 303 24.02 5.16 4.72
C LYS A 303 23.89 3.64 4.76
N ASN A 304 24.81 2.93 4.12
CA ASN A 304 24.90 1.47 4.18
C ASN A 304 23.61 0.75 3.77
N ASN A 305 22.77 1.33 2.90
CA ASN A 305 21.55 0.69 2.44
C ASN A 305 21.81 -0.12 1.16
N TYR A 306 21.15 -1.26 1.02
CA TYR A 306 21.17 -2.11 -0.17
C TYR A 306 19.84 -1.93 -0.93
N LEU A 307 19.89 -1.52 -2.19
CA LEU A 307 18.72 -1.27 -3.02
C LEU A 307 18.88 -2.05 -4.32
N SER A 308 17.99 -3.01 -4.57
CA SER A 308 18.10 -3.90 -5.72
C SER A 308 16.81 -4.01 -6.51
N GLY A 309 16.90 -3.94 -7.84
CA GLY A 309 15.77 -4.24 -8.73
C GLY A 309 14.62 -3.23 -8.65
N LEU A 310 14.86 -1.97 -8.27
CA LEU A 310 13.80 -0.97 -8.08
C LEU A 310 13.46 -0.25 -9.39
N THR A 311 12.17 -0.16 -9.72
CA THR A 311 11.67 0.37 -11.01
C THR A 311 10.90 1.68 -10.90
N GLY A 312 10.65 2.17 -9.69
CA GLY A 312 9.86 3.38 -9.49
C GLY A 312 10.53 4.62 -10.09
N TYR A 313 9.72 5.51 -10.66
CA TYR A 313 10.13 6.78 -11.27
C TYR A 313 9.64 7.98 -10.45
N ARG A 314 10.21 9.15 -10.69
CA ARG A 314 9.91 10.43 -10.05
C ARG A 314 10.14 10.36 -8.54
N PHE A 315 9.11 10.63 -7.76
CA PHE A 315 9.11 10.51 -6.31
C PHE A 315 9.23 9.08 -5.80
N ARG A 316 9.21 8.09 -6.70
CA ARG A 316 9.37 6.66 -6.40
C ARG A 316 10.72 6.10 -6.84
N GLY A 317 11.67 6.95 -7.23
CA GLY A 317 13.03 6.54 -7.57
C GLY A 317 13.66 5.62 -6.51
N ALA A 318 14.65 4.85 -6.92
CA ALA A 318 15.49 4.07 -6.01
C ALA A 318 16.15 4.98 -4.97
N LEU A 319 16.60 6.15 -5.40
CA LEU A 319 17.09 7.21 -4.54
C LEU A 319 16.64 8.57 -5.10
N VAL A 320 15.96 9.35 -4.27
CA VAL A 320 15.40 10.64 -4.68
C VAL A 320 15.86 11.72 -3.71
N VAL A 321 16.45 12.79 -4.24
CA VAL A 321 16.73 14.04 -3.52
C VAL A 321 15.84 15.11 -4.10
N MET A 322 14.90 15.64 -3.30
CA MET A 322 13.90 16.59 -3.79
C MET A 322 14.40 18.03 -3.78
N ASN A 323 13.86 18.85 -4.68
CA ASN A 323 13.81 20.30 -4.47
C ASN A 323 12.81 20.64 -3.34
N GLY A 324 13.09 21.73 -2.63
CA GLY A 324 12.20 22.29 -1.62
C GLY A 324 11.70 23.68 -1.98
N ILE A 325 11.08 24.34 -1.01
CA ILE A 325 10.54 25.70 -1.11
C ILE A 325 11.29 26.58 -0.12
N TYR A 326 11.78 27.73 -0.58
CA TYR A 326 12.36 28.75 0.31
C TYR A 326 11.32 29.20 1.33
N ASN A 327 11.68 29.22 2.62
CA ASN A 327 10.76 29.55 3.71
C ASN A 327 9.47 28.71 3.68
N SER A 328 9.59 27.42 3.37
CA SER A 328 8.47 26.49 3.22
C SER A 328 7.47 26.55 4.39
N PRO A 329 6.16 26.61 4.10
CA PRO A 329 5.13 26.29 5.09
C PRO A 329 5.31 24.88 5.66
N ILE A 330 4.86 24.66 6.90
CA ILE A 330 5.14 23.43 7.67
C ILE A 330 4.60 22.13 7.03
N ASN A 331 3.58 22.24 6.17
CA ASN A 331 2.96 21.12 5.46
C ASN A 331 3.47 20.96 4.02
N ARG A 332 4.40 21.81 3.57
CA ARG A 332 5.00 21.71 2.23
C ARG A 332 6.38 21.01 2.30
N TYR A 333 7.33 21.39 1.46
CA TYR A 333 8.60 20.71 1.27
C TYR A 333 9.76 21.65 1.64
N ASN A 334 10.47 21.38 2.74
CA ASN A 334 11.67 22.15 3.07
C ASN A 334 12.82 21.77 2.13
N GLN A 335 13.71 22.74 1.90
CA GLN A 335 14.97 22.54 1.17
C GLN A 335 15.77 21.39 1.79
N VAL A 336 16.46 20.63 0.94
CA VAL A 336 17.45 19.66 1.40
C VAL A 336 18.73 20.43 1.78
N ILE A 337 19.12 20.37 3.04
CA ILE A 337 20.32 21.04 3.57
C ILE A 337 21.14 20.01 4.34
N GLY A 338 22.44 19.91 4.09
CA GLY A 338 23.30 19.10 4.95
C GLY A 338 23.05 17.59 4.86
N ALA A 339 22.48 17.08 3.76
CA ALA A 339 22.18 15.66 3.61
C ALA A 339 23.47 14.86 3.40
N LYS A 340 23.57 13.70 4.07
CA LYS A 340 24.72 12.78 3.96
C LYS A 340 24.25 11.46 3.36
N ILE A 341 24.59 11.22 2.11
CA ILE A 341 24.20 10.02 1.37
C ILE A 341 25.47 9.22 1.08
N THR A 342 25.77 8.23 1.93
CA THR A 342 27.08 7.58 1.89
C THR A 342 27.03 6.06 1.90
N ASN A 343 27.98 5.40 1.24
CA ASN A 343 28.17 3.95 1.36
C ASN A 343 26.93 3.13 0.95
N ASN A 344 26.06 3.63 0.07
CA ASN A 344 24.87 2.88 -0.37
C ASN A 344 25.20 2.02 -1.60
N LEU A 345 24.54 0.88 -1.72
CA LEU A 345 24.68 -0.07 -2.81
C LEU A 345 23.39 -0.12 -3.62
N LEU A 346 23.40 0.43 -4.84
CA LEU A 346 22.29 0.40 -5.77
C LEU A 346 22.61 -0.57 -6.92
N ILE A 347 21.77 -1.60 -7.07
CA ILE A 347 21.93 -2.71 -8.01
C ILE A 347 20.69 -2.80 -8.90
N ASP A 348 20.87 -2.75 -10.23
CA ASP A 348 19.83 -2.92 -11.25
C ASP A 348 18.52 -2.19 -10.94
N SER A 349 18.68 -0.98 -10.44
CA SER A 349 17.62 -0.06 -10.10
C SER A 349 17.61 1.07 -11.11
N ASP A 350 16.43 1.55 -11.50
CA ASP A 350 16.31 2.33 -12.74
C ASP A 350 16.54 3.83 -12.56
N HIS A 351 16.20 4.40 -11.41
CA HIS A 351 16.12 5.85 -11.28
C HIS A 351 16.76 6.39 -9.99
N VAL A 352 17.81 7.20 -10.15
CA VAL A 352 18.34 8.13 -9.16
C VAL A 352 17.98 9.54 -9.60
N GLN A 353 17.24 10.26 -8.76
CA GLN A 353 16.63 11.53 -9.13
C GLN A 353 17.11 12.67 -8.24
N LEU A 354 17.74 13.68 -8.83
CA LEU A 354 18.32 14.82 -8.13
C LEU A 354 17.53 16.09 -8.44
N CYS A 355 17.22 16.86 -7.40
CA CYS A 355 16.34 18.04 -7.48
C CYS A 355 14.91 17.69 -7.92
N ALA A 356 14.46 16.46 -7.66
CA ALA A 356 13.19 15.95 -8.13
C ALA A 356 12.01 16.83 -7.69
N GLY A 357 11.06 17.06 -8.60
CA GLY A 357 9.92 17.95 -8.38
C GLY A 357 10.23 19.44 -8.52
N SER A 358 11.38 19.82 -9.07
CA SER A 358 11.67 21.23 -9.36
C SER A 358 10.57 21.85 -10.22
N ASP A 359 10.05 22.98 -9.76
CA ASP A 359 9.06 23.79 -10.46
C ASP A 359 9.08 25.23 -9.91
N LYS A 360 8.14 26.06 -10.34
CA LYS A 360 8.06 27.47 -9.90
C LYS A 360 7.89 27.63 -8.38
N GLU A 361 7.26 26.66 -7.71
CA GLU A 361 7.08 26.67 -6.25
C GLU A 361 8.29 26.01 -5.56
N ARG A 362 8.66 24.81 -5.99
CA ARG A 362 9.77 24.00 -5.48
C ARG A 362 11.08 24.39 -6.17
N SER A 363 11.54 25.62 -5.89
CA SER A 363 12.72 26.23 -6.52
C SER A 363 13.98 26.24 -5.65
N ALA A 364 13.94 25.70 -4.42
CA ALA A 364 15.09 25.65 -3.53
C ALA A 364 15.85 24.32 -3.73
N THR A 365 17.00 24.40 -4.39
CA THR A 365 17.86 23.24 -4.68
C THR A 365 18.59 22.71 -3.45
N PRO A 366 19.07 21.45 -3.44
CA PRO A 366 19.86 20.93 -2.34
C PRO A 366 21.15 21.73 -2.11
N ILE A 367 21.53 21.95 -0.84
CA ILE A 367 22.76 22.65 -0.44
C ILE A 367 23.50 21.92 0.68
N GLU A 368 24.80 22.20 0.80
CA GLU A 368 25.70 21.66 1.84
C GLU A 368 25.63 20.12 1.98
N SER A 369 25.25 19.43 0.90
CA SER A 369 24.96 18.01 0.92
C SER A 369 26.11 17.23 0.30
N VAL A 370 26.24 15.96 0.67
CA VAL A 370 27.31 15.09 0.17
C VAL A 370 26.74 13.74 -0.28
N MET A 371 27.16 13.31 -1.47
CA MET A 371 26.95 11.98 -2.00
C MET A 371 28.31 11.29 -2.18
N LYS A 372 28.65 10.39 -1.25
CA LYS A 372 30.01 9.84 -1.16
C LYS A 372 30.08 8.33 -1.02
N ASN A 373 31.06 7.71 -1.68
CA ASN A 373 31.31 6.27 -1.56
C ASN A 373 30.06 5.42 -1.90
N ASN A 374 29.21 5.82 -2.84
CA ASN A 374 28.09 4.99 -3.26
C ASN A 374 28.49 4.13 -4.46
N LEU A 375 27.85 2.97 -4.62
CA LEU A 375 27.96 2.16 -5.83
C LEU A 375 26.63 2.14 -6.57
N PHE A 376 26.68 2.49 -7.85
CA PHE A 376 25.54 2.58 -8.76
C PHE A 376 25.77 1.63 -9.94
N PHE A 377 25.30 0.39 -9.84
CA PHE A 377 25.41 -0.59 -10.92
C PHE A 377 24.03 -0.84 -11.53
N THR A 378 23.91 -0.64 -12.83
CA THR A 378 22.68 -0.95 -13.55
C THR A 378 22.98 -1.53 -14.93
N ALA A 379 22.19 -2.51 -15.33
CA ALA A 379 22.10 -2.98 -16.70
C ALA A 379 20.67 -2.83 -17.27
N THR A 380 19.78 -2.16 -16.53
CA THR A 380 18.34 -2.10 -16.81
C THR A 380 17.87 -0.75 -17.34
N ASN A 381 18.59 0.33 -17.04
CA ASN A 381 18.33 1.67 -17.57
C ASN A 381 19.64 2.45 -17.76
N ASN A 382 19.97 2.79 -19.01
CA ASN A 382 21.18 3.55 -19.37
C ASN A 382 21.09 5.05 -19.02
N ASN A 383 19.95 5.50 -18.46
CA ASN A 383 19.73 6.85 -17.96
C ASN A 383 19.41 6.78 -16.46
N LEU A 384 20.36 6.24 -15.68
CA LEU A 384 20.20 6.06 -14.24
C LEU A 384 19.91 7.38 -13.51
N PHE A 385 20.69 8.42 -13.81
CA PHE A 385 20.55 9.72 -13.18
C PHE A 385 19.62 10.64 -13.98
N THR A 386 18.72 11.31 -13.29
CA THR A 386 17.94 12.42 -13.82
C THR A 386 18.13 13.64 -12.93
N VAL A 387 18.54 14.77 -13.53
CA VAL A 387 18.79 16.04 -12.84
C VAL A 387 17.75 17.04 -13.31
N TYR A 388 16.98 17.58 -12.37
CA TYR A 388 15.87 18.49 -12.66
C TYR A 388 16.20 19.97 -12.41
N ASP A 389 17.31 20.26 -11.72
CA ASP A 389 17.73 21.62 -11.35
C ASP A 389 19.23 21.67 -11.00
N ASN A 390 19.75 22.82 -10.59
CA ASN A 390 21.14 22.97 -10.17
C ASN A 390 21.49 22.03 -9.00
N ILE A 391 22.62 21.31 -9.15
CA ILE A 391 23.15 20.32 -8.19
C ILE A 391 24.50 20.73 -7.58
N GLU A 392 24.97 21.96 -7.79
CA GLU A 392 26.24 22.48 -7.23
C GLU A 392 26.30 22.41 -5.70
N GLY A 393 25.16 22.36 -5.01
CA GLY A 393 25.11 22.20 -3.56
C GLY A 393 25.25 20.75 -3.06
N ILE A 394 25.57 19.80 -3.96
CA ILE A 394 25.83 18.40 -3.64
C ILE A 394 27.27 18.06 -4.03
N ASP A 395 28.10 17.80 -3.01
CA ASP A 395 29.47 17.33 -3.21
C ASP A 395 29.47 15.84 -3.55
N PHE A 396 30.02 15.48 -4.72
CA PHE A 396 30.17 14.10 -5.15
C PHE A 396 31.61 13.62 -4.88
N GLU A 397 31.78 12.52 -4.15
CA GLU A 397 33.10 12.00 -3.82
C GLU A 397 33.16 10.46 -3.90
N ASN A 398 34.15 9.91 -4.60
CA ASN A 398 34.46 8.47 -4.60
C ASN A 398 33.25 7.55 -4.86
N ASN A 399 32.31 8.00 -5.67
CA ASN A 399 31.20 7.17 -6.14
C ASN A 399 31.68 6.28 -7.29
N TYR A 400 31.04 5.13 -7.46
CA TYR A 400 31.38 4.16 -8.49
C TYR A 400 30.16 3.86 -9.34
N VAL A 401 30.36 3.78 -10.65
CA VAL A 401 29.31 3.48 -11.63
C VAL A 401 29.85 2.53 -12.69
N ASN A 402 28.99 1.75 -13.35
CA ASN A 402 29.46 0.93 -14.46
C ASN A 402 29.86 1.76 -15.68
N LYS A 403 30.88 1.30 -16.43
CA LYS A 403 31.27 1.90 -17.71
C LYS A 403 30.09 1.96 -18.68
N GLY A 404 29.96 3.09 -19.39
CA GLY A 404 28.90 3.33 -20.37
C GLY A 404 27.68 4.08 -19.83
N GLU A 405 27.57 4.26 -18.51
CA GLU A 405 26.52 5.09 -17.91
C GLU A 405 26.83 6.57 -17.99
N ASN A 406 25.77 7.38 -17.95
CA ASN A 406 25.87 8.83 -17.79
C ASN A 406 25.83 9.19 -16.30
N THR A 407 26.72 10.10 -15.88
CA THR A 407 26.75 10.67 -14.53
C THR A 407 26.31 12.14 -14.57
N PRO A 408 25.78 12.67 -13.45
CA PRO A 408 25.34 14.07 -13.41
C PRO A 408 26.51 15.06 -13.51
N VAL A 409 27.70 14.65 -13.06
CA VAL A 409 28.97 15.36 -13.17
C VAL A 409 30.09 14.35 -13.40
N GLU A 410 31.23 14.78 -13.97
CA GLU A 410 32.41 13.91 -14.12
C GLU A 410 33.18 13.72 -12.80
N GLU A 411 33.35 14.80 -12.03
CA GLU A 411 34.08 14.77 -10.76
C GLU A 411 33.34 13.94 -9.70
N GLY A 412 34.10 13.20 -8.88
CA GLY A 412 33.54 12.38 -7.82
C GLY A 412 33.01 11.01 -8.24
N PHE A 413 33.05 10.66 -9.54
CA PHE A 413 32.65 9.35 -10.05
C PHE A 413 33.83 8.57 -10.66
N THR A 414 33.87 7.26 -10.42
CA THR A 414 34.83 6.33 -11.02
C THR A 414 34.09 5.24 -11.79
N PHE A 415 34.37 5.13 -13.08
CA PHE A 415 33.81 4.09 -13.94
C PHE A 415 34.55 2.76 -13.76
N VAL A 416 33.80 1.70 -13.52
CA VAL A 416 34.32 0.32 -13.35
C VAL A 416 33.52 -0.66 -14.20
N ASP A 417 34.04 -1.87 -14.44
CA ASP A 417 33.29 -2.87 -15.20
C ASP A 417 32.07 -3.36 -14.41
N TYR A 418 30.92 -3.47 -15.08
CA TYR A 418 29.72 -4.06 -14.50
C TYR A 418 29.95 -5.56 -14.27
N GLN A 419 30.09 -5.94 -13.00
CA GLN A 419 30.29 -7.34 -12.59
C GLN A 419 29.56 -7.58 -11.28
N LEU A 420 28.48 -8.36 -11.37
CA LEU A 420 27.71 -8.83 -10.23
C LEU A 420 27.73 -10.35 -10.18
N GLU A 421 27.71 -10.88 -8.96
CA GLU A 421 27.51 -12.29 -8.67
C GLU A 421 26.38 -12.44 -7.65
N GLU A 422 25.73 -13.58 -7.65
CA GLU A 422 24.83 -13.95 -6.55
C GLU A 422 25.69 -14.52 -5.41
N ASN A 423 25.53 -13.98 -4.21
CA ASN A 423 26.24 -14.50 -3.04
C ASN A 423 25.51 -15.71 -2.41
N GLU A 424 26.07 -16.27 -1.35
CA GLU A 424 25.49 -17.42 -0.64
C GLU A 424 24.10 -17.17 -0.03
N PHE A 425 23.66 -15.91 0.07
CA PHE A 425 22.36 -15.51 0.59
C PHE A 425 21.33 -15.20 -0.51
N GLY A 426 21.66 -15.45 -1.78
CA GLY A 426 20.78 -15.17 -2.92
C GLY A 426 20.71 -13.69 -3.31
N LEU A 427 21.62 -12.85 -2.80
CA LEU A 427 21.66 -11.42 -3.12
C LEU A 427 22.69 -11.12 -4.20
N ARG A 428 22.33 -10.22 -5.13
CA ARG A 428 23.23 -9.77 -6.19
C ARG A 428 24.18 -8.71 -5.67
N VAL A 429 25.48 -8.97 -5.76
CA VAL A 429 26.53 -8.14 -5.15
C VAL A 429 27.72 -7.96 -6.09
N PRO A 430 28.44 -6.82 -5.98
CA PRO A 430 29.71 -6.66 -6.67
C PRO A 430 30.82 -7.45 -5.95
N LYS A 431 31.99 -7.51 -6.59
CA LYS A 431 33.20 -8.09 -5.97
C LYS A 431 33.50 -7.46 -4.60
N LYS A 432 33.87 -8.29 -3.61
CA LYS A 432 34.20 -7.88 -2.22
C LYS A 432 35.22 -6.74 -2.11
N LYS A 433 36.19 -6.65 -3.03
CA LYS A 433 37.17 -5.54 -3.07
C LYS A 433 36.49 -4.19 -3.30
N LEU A 434 35.42 -4.12 -4.10
CA LEU A 434 34.68 -2.89 -4.37
C LEU A 434 33.82 -2.50 -3.17
N LEU A 435 33.15 -3.47 -2.52
CA LEU A 435 32.43 -3.24 -1.25
C LEU A 435 33.34 -2.60 -0.19
N LYS A 436 34.56 -3.13 -0.02
CA LYS A 436 35.54 -2.55 0.91
C LYS A 436 35.95 -1.12 0.54
N LYS A 437 36.11 -0.82 -0.74
CA LYS A 437 36.46 0.55 -1.21
C LYS A 437 35.38 1.56 -0.85
N ILE A 438 34.12 1.17 -0.98
CA ILE A 438 32.99 2.03 -0.65
C ILE A 438 32.62 1.99 0.84
N GLY A 439 33.38 1.31 1.70
CA GLY A 439 33.07 1.20 3.13
C GLY A 439 31.77 0.44 3.45
N PHE A 440 31.26 -0.35 2.50
CA PHE A 440 30.15 -1.28 2.75
C PHE A 440 30.73 -2.56 3.36
N GLU A 441 30.97 -2.53 4.67
CA GLU A 441 31.64 -3.59 5.41
C GLU A 441 30.68 -4.70 5.87
N GLY A 442 31.21 -5.93 6.00
CA GLY A 442 30.44 -7.11 6.38
C GLY A 442 29.97 -7.95 5.19
N ASP A 443 29.27 -9.03 5.50
CA ASP A 443 28.62 -9.86 4.48
C ASP A 443 27.28 -9.23 4.09
N VAL A 444 27.02 -9.08 2.79
CA VAL A 444 25.76 -8.54 2.28
C VAL A 444 24.68 -9.62 2.43
N LYS A 445 23.88 -9.52 3.48
CA LYS A 445 22.78 -10.45 3.79
C LYS A 445 21.61 -9.67 4.37
N LEU A 446 20.40 -10.21 4.21
CA LEU A 446 19.23 -9.60 4.83
C LEU A 446 19.45 -9.44 6.34
N PRO A 447 19.18 -8.24 6.91
CA PRO A 447 19.38 -7.98 8.33
C PRO A 447 18.35 -8.69 9.23
N VAL A 448 17.24 -9.13 8.64
CA VAL A 448 16.23 -9.99 9.24
C VAL A 448 15.52 -10.74 8.11
N THR A 449 15.16 -11.99 8.35
CA THR A 449 14.37 -12.82 7.43
C THR A 449 12.87 -12.72 7.74
N LYS A 450 12.03 -13.19 6.82
CA LYS A 450 10.57 -13.22 7.00
C LYS A 450 10.16 -14.13 8.17
N GLU A 451 10.93 -15.18 8.44
CA GLU A 451 10.71 -16.13 9.51
C GLU A 451 11.04 -15.56 10.89
N GLU A 452 12.05 -14.67 10.97
CA GLU A 452 12.54 -14.05 12.21
C GLU A 452 11.66 -12.91 12.74
N VAL A 453 10.75 -12.37 11.93
CA VAL A 453 9.82 -11.31 12.35
C VAL A 453 8.43 -11.84 12.68
N GLY A 454 7.61 -11.04 13.36
CA GLY A 454 6.22 -11.35 13.66
C GLY A 454 6.02 -12.60 14.54
N PRO A 455 4.76 -12.99 14.79
CA PRO A 455 4.48 -14.17 15.61
C PRO A 455 4.81 -15.47 14.87
N SER A 456 5.49 -16.40 15.54
CA SER A 456 5.85 -17.71 14.98
C SER A 456 4.66 -18.63 14.75
N TYR A 457 3.54 -18.40 15.46
CA TYR A 457 2.29 -19.13 15.28
C TYR A 457 1.46 -18.63 14.08
N TYR A 458 1.83 -17.48 13.49
CA TYR A 458 1.10 -16.87 12.39
C TYR A 458 1.75 -17.22 11.04
N LYS A 459 0.92 -17.64 10.09
CA LYS A 459 1.35 -17.97 8.73
C LYS A 459 1.41 -16.68 7.90
N LYS A 460 2.60 -16.31 7.45
CA LYS A 460 2.85 -15.04 6.74
C LYS A 460 2.58 -15.16 5.25
N GLU A 461 1.30 -15.08 4.87
CA GLU A 461 0.86 -15.13 3.47
C GLU A 461 0.31 -13.79 3.01
N VAL A 462 0.74 -13.34 1.84
CA VAL A 462 0.11 -12.23 1.12
C VAL A 462 -0.89 -12.85 0.14
N LYS A 463 -2.16 -12.47 0.26
CA LYS A 463 -3.22 -12.97 -0.62
C LYS A 463 -3.10 -12.29 -1.98
N GLU A 464 -2.99 -13.10 -3.04
CA GLU A 464 -3.03 -12.61 -4.42
C GLU A 464 -4.30 -13.06 -5.14
N LEU A 465 -4.85 -12.17 -5.96
CA LEU A 465 -5.92 -12.50 -6.90
C LEU A 465 -5.32 -13.27 -8.08
N ALA A 466 -5.34 -14.59 -8.00
CA ALA A 466 -4.82 -15.48 -9.01
C ALA A 466 -5.95 -16.20 -9.77
N PHE A 467 -5.86 -16.22 -11.10
CA PHE A 467 -6.74 -16.99 -11.97
C PHE A 467 -6.08 -18.33 -12.32
N ASN A 468 -6.90 -19.36 -12.60
CA ASN A 468 -6.46 -20.64 -13.15
C ASN A 468 -5.53 -21.45 -12.23
N THR A 469 -5.61 -21.23 -10.92
CA THR A 469 -4.89 -22.01 -9.90
C THR A 469 -5.74 -23.15 -9.34
N GLY A 470 -7.04 -23.14 -9.62
CA GLY A 470 -8.00 -24.15 -9.21
C GLY A 470 -8.23 -25.23 -10.28
N LYS A 471 -9.35 -25.95 -10.14
CA LYS A 471 -9.74 -27.03 -11.05
C LYS A 471 -10.60 -26.51 -12.20
N VAL A 472 -10.66 -27.31 -13.27
CA VAL A 472 -11.63 -27.11 -14.37
C VAL A 472 -12.95 -27.78 -14.00
N ILE A 473 -14.05 -27.05 -14.15
CA ILE A 473 -15.43 -27.49 -13.94
C ILE A 473 -16.15 -27.37 -15.28
N LYS A 474 -16.53 -28.51 -15.86
CA LYS A 474 -17.35 -28.55 -17.08
C LYS A 474 -18.77 -28.09 -16.76
N VAL A 475 -19.33 -27.21 -17.58
CA VAL A 475 -20.68 -26.67 -17.40
C VAL A 475 -21.50 -26.96 -18.64
N ALA A 476 -22.60 -27.71 -18.50
CA ALA A 476 -23.52 -27.97 -19.60
C ALA A 476 -24.29 -26.71 -20.00
N ALA A 477 -24.62 -26.56 -21.29
CA ALA A 477 -25.48 -25.47 -21.77
C ALA A 477 -26.88 -25.50 -21.12
N GLY A 478 -27.54 -24.34 -21.05
CA GLY A 478 -28.90 -24.21 -20.53
C GLY A 478 -29.09 -23.04 -19.56
N ASP A 479 -30.28 -23.01 -18.96
CA ASP A 479 -30.71 -21.92 -18.08
C ASP A 479 -30.03 -22.02 -16.70
N ASP A 480 -29.42 -20.93 -16.25
CA ASP A 480 -28.74 -20.77 -14.96
C ASP A 480 -27.64 -21.81 -14.63
N THR A 481 -27.28 -22.71 -15.55
CA THR A 481 -26.25 -23.75 -15.32
C THR A 481 -24.90 -23.13 -14.96
N LEU A 482 -24.57 -22.01 -15.61
CA LEU A 482 -23.37 -21.21 -15.32
C LEU A 482 -23.41 -20.60 -13.92
N ILE A 483 -24.59 -20.13 -13.46
CA ILE A 483 -24.77 -19.57 -12.12
C ILE A 483 -24.58 -20.66 -11.06
N ASP A 484 -25.18 -21.83 -11.28
CA ASP A 484 -25.09 -22.95 -10.36
C ASP A 484 -23.67 -23.52 -10.28
N ALA A 485 -22.93 -23.51 -11.39
CA ALA A 485 -21.51 -23.85 -11.41
C ALA A 485 -20.66 -22.82 -10.65
N ALA A 486 -20.89 -21.52 -10.84
CA ALA A 486 -20.18 -20.46 -10.13
C ALA A 486 -20.40 -20.49 -8.62
N LYS A 487 -21.61 -20.81 -8.14
CA LYS A 487 -21.89 -20.99 -6.71
C LYS A 487 -21.12 -22.14 -6.06
N LYS A 488 -20.76 -23.17 -6.86
CA LYS A 488 -20.07 -24.38 -6.38
C LYS A 488 -18.56 -24.33 -6.61
N SER A 489 -18.04 -23.27 -7.25
CA SER A 489 -16.62 -23.12 -7.55
C SER A 489 -15.87 -22.48 -6.40
N ASN A 490 -14.55 -22.62 -6.40
CA ASN A 490 -13.63 -22.01 -5.44
C ASN A 490 -12.75 -20.96 -6.14
N ALA A 491 -12.05 -20.15 -5.35
CA ALA A 491 -11.06 -19.20 -5.85
C ALA A 491 -10.05 -19.88 -6.79
N GLY A 492 -9.91 -19.34 -8.00
CA GLY A 492 -8.99 -19.82 -9.03
C GLY A 492 -9.56 -20.89 -9.96
N ASP A 493 -10.77 -21.42 -9.70
CA ASP A 493 -11.41 -22.42 -10.55
C ASP A 493 -11.78 -21.85 -11.93
N ILE A 494 -11.91 -22.77 -12.90
CA ILE A 494 -12.25 -22.47 -14.29
C ILE A 494 -13.57 -23.13 -14.64
N LEU A 495 -14.58 -22.35 -14.99
CA LEU A 495 -15.83 -22.83 -15.58
C LEU A 495 -15.64 -22.95 -17.10
N GLU A 496 -15.59 -24.18 -17.58
CA GLU A 496 -15.40 -24.46 -19.00
C GLU A 496 -16.73 -24.86 -19.63
N LEU A 497 -17.17 -24.03 -20.58
CA LEU A 497 -18.45 -24.14 -21.26
C LEU A 497 -18.32 -25.04 -22.50
N GLU A 498 -19.42 -25.70 -22.85
CA GLU A 498 -19.56 -26.51 -24.07
C GLU A 498 -19.53 -25.62 -25.31
N ASN A 499 -18.74 -26.00 -26.31
CA ASN A 499 -18.62 -25.27 -27.57
C ASN A 499 -19.98 -25.09 -28.24
N GLY A 500 -20.26 -23.88 -28.73
CA GLY A 500 -21.55 -23.52 -29.34
C GLY A 500 -22.76 -23.56 -28.40
N GLY A 501 -22.57 -23.92 -27.12
CA GLY A 501 -23.64 -23.97 -26.13
C GLY A 501 -24.19 -22.58 -25.81
N VAL A 502 -25.50 -22.50 -25.55
CA VAL A 502 -26.17 -21.27 -25.10
C VAL A 502 -26.42 -21.32 -23.60
N TYR A 503 -26.00 -20.27 -22.90
CA TYR A 503 -26.10 -20.12 -21.45
C TYR A 503 -26.95 -18.89 -21.13
N SER A 504 -28.18 -19.14 -20.70
CA SER A 504 -29.15 -18.08 -20.38
C SER A 504 -29.14 -17.79 -18.88
N LEU A 505 -28.88 -16.54 -18.51
CA LEU A 505 -28.89 -16.09 -17.12
C LEU A 505 -30.24 -15.45 -16.79
N SER A 506 -31.08 -16.16 -16.04
CA SER A 506 -32.33 -15.59 -15.49
C SER A 506 -32.09 -14.79 -14.20
N LYS A 507 -30.87 -14.88 -13.64
CA LYS A 507 -30.42 -14.22 -12.42
C LYS A 507 -29.05 -13.58 -12.63
N ILE A 508 -28.69 -12.63 -11.78
CA ILE A 508 -27.34 -12.05 -11.75
C ILE A 508 -26.36 -13.13 -11.25
N LEU A 509 -25.23 -13.30 -11.93
CA LEU A 509 -24.11 -14.10 -11.44
C LEU A 509 -23.18 -13.24 -10.58
N PHE A 510 -23.18 -13.49 -9.27
CA PHE A 510 -22.28 -12.80 -8.33
C PHE A 510 -20.90 -13.46 -8.33
N VAL A 511 -19.86 -12.63 -8.48
CA VAL A 511 -18.45 -13.03 -8.47
C VAL A 511 -17.82 -12.55 -7.16
N ASN A 512 -17.67 -13.47 -6.21
CA ASN A 512 -17.15 -13.21 -4.85
C ASN A 512 -15.77 -13.83 -4.59
N HIS A 513 -15.19 -14.48 -5.62
CA HIS A 513 -13.84 -15.04 -5.63
C HIS A 513 -13.27 -15.00 -7.05
N PRO A 514 -11.95 -15.14 -7.26
CA PRO A 514 -11.37 -15.23 -8.59
C PRO A 514 -11.93 -16.41 -9.37
N ILE A 515 -12.48 -16.16 -10.55
CA ILE A 515 -13.05 -17.20 -11.42
C ILE A 515 -12.77 -16.91 -12.90
N THR A 516 -12.45 -17.97 -13.64
CA THR A 516 -12.37 -17.91 -15.10
C THR A 516 -13.62 -18.57 -15.69
N ILE A 517 -14.29 -17.91 -16.63
CA ILE A 517 -15.34 -18.48 -17.47
C ILE A 517 -14.79 -18.56 -18.89
N ARG A 518 -14.72 -19.76 -19.46
CA ARG A 518 -14.13 -19.96 -20.79
C ARG A 518 -14.89 -20.91 -21.70
N GLY A 519 -14.81 -20.66 -23.01
CA GLY A 519 -15.02 -21.70 -24.02
C GLY A 519 -13.76 -22.55 -24.22
N ALA A 520 -13.93 -23.77 -24.70
CA ALA A 520 -12.82 -24.55 -25.24
C ALA A 520 -12.52 -24.11 -26.69
N GLU A 521 -11.39 -24.55 -27.26
CA GLU A 521 -11.07 -24.27 -28.67
C GLU A 521 -12.20 -24.77 -29.59
N GLY A 522 -12.70 -23.90 -30.47
CA GLY A 522 -13.75 -24.21 -31.43
C GLY A 522 -14.79 -23.12 -31.53
N GLU A 523 -16.06 -23.51 -31.61
CA GLU A 523 -17.18 -22.56 -31.63
C GLU A 523 -17.38 -21.93 -30.24
N LYS A 524 -17.28 -20.61 -30.16
CA LYS A 524 -17.44 -19.85 -28.91
C LYS A 524 -18.85 -20.09 -28.32
N PRO A 525 -18.95 -20.51 -27.04
CA PRO A 525 -20.22 -20.55 -26.31
C PRO A 525 -20.86 -19.17 -26.22
N VAL A 526 -22.19 -19.11 -26.22
CA VAL A 526 -22.98 -17.88 -26.15
C VAL A 526 -23.54 -17.68 -24.75
N VAL A 527 -23.24 -16.54 -24.12
CA VAL A 527 -23.82 -16.14 -22.83
C VAL A 527 -24.83 -15.00 -23.06
N ARG A 528 -26.04 -15.19 -22.55
CA ARG A 528 -27.15 -14.22 -22.58
C ARG A 528 -27.72 -14.01 -21.19
N SER A 529 -28.46 -12.92 -20.99
CA SER A 529 -29.06 -12.61 -19.68
C SER A 529 -30.38 -11.89 -19.86
N GLU A 530 -31.39 -12.34 -19.11
CA GLU A 530 -32.69 -11.67 -18.92
C GLU A 530 -32.62 -10.58 -17.84
N LYS A 531 -31.47 -10.45 -17.16
CA LYS A 531 -31.20 -9.40 -16.19
C LYS A 531 -30.41 -8.27 -16.83
N ALA A 532 -30.65 -7.07 -16.30
CA ALA A 532 -29.93 -5.84 -16.62
C ALA A 532 -28.42 -5.91 -16.39
N VAL A 533 -27.95 -6.88 -15.59
CA VAL A 533 -26.55 -7.14 -15.26
C VAL A 533 -26.30 -8.64 -15.37
N PHE A 534 -25.29 -9.06 -16.13
CA PHE A 534 -24.94 -10.48 -16.26
C PHE A 534 -24.11 -10.91 -15.06
N PHE A 535 -22.98 -10.23 -14.87
CA PHE A 535 -21.99 -10.53 -13.84
C PHE A 535 -21.82 -9.36 -12.88
N LYS A 536 -21.82 -9.63 -11.57
CA LYS A 536 -21.59 -8.61 -10.55
C LYS A 536 -20.39 -8.98 -9.68
N ILE A 537 -19.31 -8.21 -9.79
CA ILE A 537 -18.09 -8.36 -8.99
C ILE A 537 -18.31 -7.70 -7.62
N GLU A 538 -18.09 -8.47 -6.54
CA GLU A 538 -18.16 -8.01 -5.15
C GLU A 538 -16.79 -8.17 -4.46
N ASN A 539 -16.68 -7.85 -3.17
CA ASN A 539 -15.46 -8.12 -2.39
C ASN A 539 -15.02 -9.59 -2.52
N GLY A 540 -13.72 -9.81 -2.68
CA GLY A 540 -13.11 -11.10 -3.00
C GLY A 540 -13.14 -11.48 -4.49
N GLY A 541 -14.01 -10.84 -5.29
CA GLY A 541 -14.25 -11.18 -6.69
C GLY A 541 -13.13 -10.78 -7.65
N ALA A 542 -12.84 -11.65 -8.61
CA ALA A 542 -12.12 -11.29 -9.84
C ALA A 542 -12.68 -12.14 -10.99
N LEU A 543 -12.87 -11.55 -12.17
CA LEU A 543 -13.52 -12.22 -13.29
C LEU A 543 -12.61 -12.24 -14.53
N LYS A 544 -12.40 -13.44 -15.08
CA LYS A 544 -11.78 -13.62 -16.39
C LYS A 544 -12.78 -14.26 -17.36
N LEU A 545 -13.14 -13.54 -18.43
CA LEU A 545 -13.90 -14.04 -19.57
C LEU A 545 -12.94 -14.41 -20.69
N ASN A 546 -13.08 -15.61 -21.26
CA ASN A 546 -12.14 -16.08 -22.29
C ASN A 546 -12.83 -16.91 -23.38
N HIS A 547 -12.68 -16.54 -24.65
CA HIS A 547 -13.22 -17.32 -25.77
C HIS A 547 -14.75 -17.50 -25.69
N LEU A 548 -15.50 -16.40 -25.60
CA LEU A 548 -16.96 -16.39 -25.43
C LEU A 548 -17.64 -15.43 -26.41
N VAL A 549 -18.90 -15.71 -26.77
CA VAL A 549 -19.82 -14.70 -27.30
C VAL A 549 -20.66 -14.16 -26.15
N ILE A 550 -20.63 -12.85 -25.93
CA ILE A 550 -21.55 -12.17 -25.00
C ILE A 550 -22.60 -11.45 -25.84
N ASP A 551 -23.86 -11.85 -25.69
CA ASP A 551 -24.96 -11.42 -26.54
C ASP A 551 -26.07 -10.77 -25.71
N GLY A 552 -26.30 -9.46 -25.94
CA GLY A 552 -27.28 -8.67 -25.21
C GLY A 552 -28.73 -8.81 -25.69
N ALA A 553 -29.01 -9.65 -26.70
CA ALA A 553 -30.32 -9.75 -27.34
C ALA A 553 -31.48 -10.06 -26.37
N ASP A 554 -31.23 -10.85 -25.31
CA ASP A 554 -32.26 -11.28 -24.35
C ASP A 554 -32.35 -10.36 -23.11
N SER A 555 -31.54 -9.29 -23.07
CA SER A 555 -31.57 -8.33 -21.97
C SER A 555 -32.87 -7.54 -21.92
N PRO A 556 -33.28 -7.01 -20.75
CA PRO A 556 -34.52 -6.26 -20.65
C PRO A 556 -34.44 -4.97 -21.45
N ASP A 557 -35.55 -4.60 -22.12
CA ASP A 557 -35.68 -3.32 -22.82
C ASP A 557 -35.80 -2.16 -21.83
N GLN A 558 -34.65 -1.73 -21.31
CA GLN A 558 -34.52 -0.61 -20.41
C GLN A 558 -33.12 0.01 -20.52
N SER A 559 -33.04 1.30 -20.21
CA SER A 559 -31.75 1.99 -20.19
C SER A 559 -30.85 1.60 -19.02
N GLY A 560 -29.54 1.69 -19.20
CA GLY A 560 -28.57 1.54 -18.13
C GLY A 560 -28.17 0.08 -17.81
N ASN A 561 -28.51 -0.86 -18.70
CA ASN A 561 -28.02 -2.24 -18.64
C ASN A 561 -26.48 -2.28 -18.73
N CYS A 562 -25.89 -3.34 -18.21
CA CYS A 562 -24.48 -3.64 -18.45
C CYS A 562 -24.18 -5.13 -18.42
N VAL A 563 -23.08 -5.56 -19.04
CA VAL A 563 -22.65 -6.96 -18.95
C VAL A 563 -22.05 -7.21 -17.56
N VAL A 564 -21.08 -6.39 -17.17
CA VAL A 564 -20.38 -6.51 -15.88
C VAL A 564 -20.64 -5.26 -15.06
N SER A 565 -20.91 -5.44 -13.77
CA SER A 565 -20.87 -4.34 -12.80
C SER A 565 -20.04 -4.68 -11.56
N THR A 566 -19.54 -3.66 -10.87
CA THR A 566 -19.08 -3.82 -9.49
C THR A 566 -20.24 -3.66 -8.51
N SER A 567 -19.96 -3.76 -7.20
CA SER A 567 -20.93 -3.44 -6.17
C SER A 567 -21.38 -1.98 -6.24
N LYS A 568 -22.65 -1.73 -5.93
CA LYS A 568 -23.16 -0.35 -5.75
C LYS A 568 -22.70 0.27 -4.43
N TYR A 569 -22.23 -0.57 -3.52
CA TYR A 569 -21.70 -0.20 -2.22
C TYR A 569 -20.17 -0.25 -2.27
N SER A 570 -19.52 0.31 -1.25
CA SER A 570 -18.06 0.31 -1.15
C SER A 570 -17.49 -1.10 -1.20
N MET A 571 -16.44 -1.28 -1.98
CA MET A 571 -15.63 -2.49 -1.99
C MET A 571 -14.27 -2.11 -1.43
N ASN A 572 -13.89 -2.66 -0.28
CA ASN A 572 -12.55 -2.45 0.24
C ASN A 572 -11.55 -3.47 -0.32
N GLU A 573 -11.97 -4.52 -1.03
CA GLU A 573 -11.07 -5.41 -1.77
C GLU A 573 -10.90 -4.92 -3.20
N ASN A 574 -9.66 -4.87 -3.69
CA ASN A 574 -9.43 -4.59 -5.11
C ASN A 574 -9.85 -5.80 -5.94
N TYR A 575 -10.22 -5.60 -7.20
CA TYR A 575 -10.61 -6.68 -8.10
C TYR A 575 -9.77 -6.70 -9.38
N LYS A 576 -9.89 -7.79 -10.15
CA LYS A 576 -9.37 -7.86 -11.54
C LYS A 576 -10.51 -8.20 -12.49
N PHE A 577 -10.52 -7.57 -13.66
CA PHE A 577 -11.43 -7.92 -14.74
C PHE A 577 -10.66 -8.10 -16.05
N ILE A 578 -10.74 -9.30 -16.62
CA ILE A 578 -9.97 -9.68 -17.81
C ILE A 578 -10.94 -10.25 -18.86
N THR A 579 -10.87 -9.75 -20.09
CA THR A 579 -11.63 -10.23 -21.25
C THR A 579 -10.67 -10.57 -22.37
N LEU A 580 -10.61 -11.85 -22.77
CA LEU A 580 -9.70 -12.33 -23.82
C LEU A 580 -10.50 -13.07 -24.90
N ASP A 581 -10.23 -12.77 -26.17
CA ASP A 581 -10.84 -13.50 -27.30
C ASP A 581 -12.38 -13.59 -27.22
N CYS A 582 -13.04 -12.50 -26.81
CA CYS A 582 -14.49 -12.46 -26.71
C CYS A 582 -15.12 -11.67 -27.86
N ASP A 583 -16.30 -12.10 -28.28
CA ASP A 583 -17.16 -11.36 -29.22
C ASP A 583 -18.36 -10.82 -28.46
N VAL A 584 -18.39 -9.51 -28.23
CA VAL A 584 -19.45 -8.80 -27.50
C VAL A 584 -20.35 -8.10 -28.50
N LYS A 585 -21.65 -8.42 -28.49
CA LYS A 585 -22.59 -7.90 -29.49
C LYS A 585 -23.98 -7.62 -28.94
N GLN A 586 -24.73 -6.80 -29.68
CA GLN A 586 -26.14 -6.52 -29.44
C GLN A 586 -26.40 -5.96 -28.03
N LEU A 587 -25.48 -5.14 -27.51
CA LEU A 587 -25.72 -4.33 -26.32
C LEU A 587 -26.46 -3.06 -26.73
N ASN A 588 -27.60 -3.21 -27.41
CA ASN A 588 -28.29 -2.11 -28.09
C ASN A 588 -29.83 -2.18 -28.02
N ILE A 589 -30.40 -3.08 -27.22
CA ILE A 589 -31.87 -3.19 -27.07
C ILE A 589 -32.52 -1.86 -26.62
N ASN A 590 -31.79 -1.07 -25.82
CA ASN A 590 -32.14 0.29 -25.45
C ASN A 590 -30.84 1.13 -25.38
N HIS A 591 -30.96 2.42 -25.11
CA HIS A 591 -29.81 3.31 -24.95
C HIS A 591 -29.03 3.05 -23.65
N THR A 592 -27.74 3.40 -23.62
CA THR A 592 -26.89 3.31 -22.42
C THR A 592 -26.76 1.87 -21.91
N PHE A 593 -26.54 0.91 -22.83
CA PHE A 593 -26.17 -0.45 -22.47
C PHE A 593 -24.64 -0.58 -22.57
N SER A 594 -23.96 -0.56 -21.42
CA SER A 594 -22.49 -0.58 -21.31
C SER A 594 -21.92 -1.99 -21.21
N PHE A 595 -20.63 -2.17 -21.44
CA PHE A 595 -19.95 -3.43 -21.14
C PHE A 595 -19.59 -3.54 -19.65
N LEU A 596 -18.66 -2.70 -19.17
CA LEU A 596 -18.30 -2.59 -17.75
C LEU A 596 -18.85 -1.29 -17.15
N LYS A 597 -19.64 -1.42 -16.09
CA LYS A 597 -20.13 -0.30 -15.29
C LYS A 597 -19.69 -0.45 -13.83
N ILE A 598 -18.80 0.42 -13.39
CA ILE A 598 -18.35 0.43 -11.99
C ILE A 598 -19.08 1.50 -11.17
N TYR A 599 -18.84 1.50 -9.87
CA TYR A 599 -19.37 2.46 -8.91
C TYR A 599 -18.25 3.06 -8.06
N ALA A 600 -18.55 4.19 -7.41
CA ALA A 600 -17.63 4.87 -6.51
C ALA A 600 -17.16 3.96 -5.37
N SER A 601 -15.97 4.22 -4.84
CA SER A 601 -15.28 3.42 -3.83
C SER A 601 -15.01 1.96 -4.24
N THR A 602 -14.90 1.70 -5.55
CA THR A 602 -14.43 0.42 -6.09
C THR A 602 -13.12 0.63 -6.85
N MET A 603 -12.19 -0.32 -6.74
CA MET A 603 -10.84 -0.18 -7.29
C MET A 603 -10.40 -1.46 -7.99
N ALA A 604 -10.13 -1.37 -9.29
CA ALA A 604 -9.51 -2.45 -10.04
C ALA A 604 -7.98 -2.39 -9.86
N ASP A 605 -7.38 -3.52 -9.52
CA ASP A 605 -5.95 -3.70 -9.76
C ASP A 605 -5.68 -3.70 -11.28
N SER A 606 -6.48 -4.43 -12.06
CA SER A 606 -6.37 -4.41 -13.52
C SER A 606 -7.69 -4.63 -14.23
N VAL A 607 -7.87 -3.89 -15.33
CA VAL A 607 -8.91 -4.09 -16.34
C VAL A 607 -8.22 -4.35 -17.68
N VAL A 608 -8.45 -5.53 -18.26
CA VAL A 608 -7.76 -5.99 -19.46
C VAL A 608 -8.76 -6.45 -20.52
N ILE A 609 -8.61 -5.95 -21.75
CA ILE A 609 -9.32 -6.41 -22.95
C ILE A 609 -8.28 -6.76 -24.01
N GLU A 610 -8.22 -8.01 -24.45
CA GLU A 610 -7.33 -8.42 -25.55
C GLU A 610 -8.01 -9.31 -26.57
N ASN A 611 -7.58 -9.19 -27.84
CA ASN A 611 -8.01 -10.06 -28.94
C ASN A 611 -9.53 -10.13 -29.10
N SER A 612 -10.27 -9.08 -28.75
CA SER A 612 -11.73 -9.12 -28.61
C SER A 612 -12.41 -8.19 -29.62
N THR A 613 -13.66 -8.50 -29.96
CA THR A 613 -14.49 -7.70 -30.86
C THR A 613 -15.73 -7.19 -30.14
N PHE A 614 -16.05 -5.92 -30.29
CA PHE A 614 -17.24 -5.29 -29.74
C PHE A 614 -18.06 -4.66 -30.86
N THR A 615 -19.34 -4.97 -30.95
CA THR A 615 -20.21 -4.46 -32.03
C THR A 615 -21.61 -4.13 -31.52
N ASP A 616 -22.16 -2.99 -31.95
CA ASP A 616 -23.50 -2.53 -31.60
C ASP A 616 -23.69 -2.42 -30.08
N VAL A 617 -22.97 -1.47 -29.47
CA VAL A 617 -23.05 -1.16 -28.02
C VAL A 617 -23.54 0.28 -27.86
N THR A 618 -24.68 0.52 -27.20
CA THR A 618 -25.24 1.88 -27.08
C THR A 618 -24.68 2.70 -25.92
N GLY A 619 -24.00 2.05 -24.97
CA GLY A 619 -23.26 2.69 -23.88
C GLY A 619 -21.74 2.65 -24.09
N SER A 620 -21.02 2.74 -22.99
CA SER A 620 -19.55 2.72 -22.91
C SER A 620 -19.00 1.29 -22.81
N ILE A 621 -17.73 1.10 -23.17
CA ILE A 621 -17.04 -0.16 -22.89
C ILE A 621 -16.51 -0.17 -21.45
N LEU A 622 -15.69 0.82 -21.06
CA LEU A 622 -15.12 0.95 -19.71
C LEU A 622 -15.41 2.35 -19.14
N SER A 623 -16.37 2.46 -18.21
CA SER A 623 -16.63 3.71 -17.47
C SER A 623 -15.92 3.72 -16.12
N LEU A 624 -14.68 4.19 -16.07
CA LEU A 624 -13.77 4.19 -14.92
C LEU A 624 -13.63 5.60 -14.29
N ASP A 625 -14.75 6.32 -14.25
CA ASP A 625 -14.88 7.76 -14.02
C ASP A 625 -15.71 8.11 -12.77
N LYS A 626 -15.65 7.29 -11.71
CA LYS A 626 -16.63 7.37 -10.60
C LYS A 626 -16.16 8.12 -9.37
N GLU A 627 -14.88 8.49 -9.29
CA GLU A 627 -14.33 9.32 -8.21
C GLU A 627 -14.15 10.78 -8.65
N ILE A 628 -15.25 11.53 -8.80
CA ILE A 628 -15.29 12.86 -9.43
C ILE A 628 -15.12 14.04 -8.47
N GLU A 629 -14.76 13.78 -7.21
CA GLU A 629 -14.67 14.81 -6.16
C GLU A 629 -13.32 15.57 -6.16
N ASP A 630 -12.44 15.32 -7.13
CA ASP A 630 -11.11 15.94 -7.23
C ASP A 630 -10.19 15.70 -6.02
N LEU A 631 -10.33 14.56 -5.35
CA LEU A 631 -9.54 14.19 -4.16
C LEU A 631 -8.35 13.26 -4.44
N GLY A 632 -7.99 13.08 -5.72
CA GLY A 632 -6.92 12.15 -6.13
C GLY A 632 -7.30 10.67 -6.08
N MET A 633 -8.58 10.38 -5.86
CA MET A 633 -9.15 9.03 -5.92
C MET A 633 -9.35 8.61 -7.38
N TYR A 634 -9.26 7.31 -7.67
CA TYR A 634 -9.48 6.74 -9.00
C TYR A 634 -9.89 5.27 -8.91
N ASN A 635 -10.36 4.69 -10.03
CA ASN A 635 -11.01 3.38 -10.01
C ASN A 635 -10.24 2.22 -10.64
N ALA A 636 -9.11 2.46 -11.33
CA ALA A 636 -8.32 1.39 -11.93
C ALA A 636 -6.83 1.72 -11.99
N GLU A 637 -5.98 0.80 -11.51
CA GLU A 637 -4.53 0.96 -11.55
C GLU A 637 -3.95 0.68 -12.94
N TYR A 638 -4.32 -0.43 -13.57
CA TYR A 638 -3.93 -0.77 -14.94
C TYR A 638 -5.16 -0.94 -15.83
N VAL A 639 -5.18 -0.23 -16.97
CA VAL A 639 -6.18 -0.38 -18.03
C VAL A 639 -5.46 -0.75 -19.32
N ILE A 640 -5.66 -1.98 -19.79
CA ILE A 640 -4.95 -2.51 -20.97
C ILE A 640 -5.99 -2.92 -22.02
N ILE A 641 -5.93 -2.32 -23.21
CA ILE A 641 -6.74 -2.70 -24.37
C ILE A 641 -5.80 -3.02 -25.52
N LYS A 642 -5.86 -4.23 -26.05
CA LYS A 642 -4.88 -4.68 -27.05
C LYS A 642 -5.51 -5.52 -28.16
N ASN A 643 -5.05 -5.32 -29.40
CA ASN A 643 -5.40 -6.18 -30.53
C ASN A 643 -6.92 -6.40 -30.66
N SER A 644 -7.72 -5.36 -30.49
CA SER A 644 -9.18 -5.46 -30.35
C SER A 644 -9.89 -4.51 -31.31
N LYS A 645 -11.13 -4.85 -31.66
CA LYS A 645 -11.93 -4.10 -32.64
C LYS A 645 -13.23 -3.62 -32.03
N PHE A 646 -13.56 -2.37 -32.28
CA PHE A 646 -14.75 -1.71 -31.73
C PHE A 646 -15.53 -1.06 -32.86
N THR A 647 -16.79 -1.45 -33.03
CA THR A 647 -17.64 -0.96 -34.13
C THR A 647 -19.01 -0.55 -33.61
N LYS A 648 -19.47 0.66 -33.94
CA LYS A 648 -20.77 1.20 -33.50
C LYS A 648 -20.90 1.19 -31.98
N ILE A 649 -19.98 1.89 -31.33
CA ILE A 649 -20.03 2.10 -29.89
C ILE A 649 -20.58 3.50 -29.66
N GLY A 650 -21.72 3.60 -28.99
CA GLY A 650 -22.42 4.87 -28.80
C GLY A 650 -21.62 5.86 -27.96
N ASP A 651 -20.99 5.38 -26.90
CA ASP A 651 -20.24 6.20 -25.92
C ASP A 651 -18.72 5.94 -26.02
N THR A 652 -17.97 6.23 -24.96
CA THR A 652 -16.52 6.02 -24.88
C THR A 652 -16.10 4.53 -24.79
N ILE A 653 -14.93 4.21 -25.34
CA ILE A 653 -14.27 2.91 -25.10
C ILE A 653 -13.70 2.88 -23.68
N ALA A 654 -13.04 3.95 -23.28
CA ALA A 654 -12.54 4.11 -21.93
C ALA A 654 -12.68 5.56 -21.51
N ASP A 655 -13.35 5.76 -20.38
CA ASP A 655 -13.39 7.02 -19.64
C ASP A 655 -12.69 6.79 -18.31
N VAL A 656 -11.47 7.32 -18.17
CA VAL A 656 -10.60 7.10 -17.01
C VAL A 656 -10.34 8.42 -16.33
N TYR A 657 -10.74 8.51 -15.06
CA TYR A 657 -10.68 9.76 -14.30
C TYR A 657 -9.86 9.62 -13.01
N ARG A 658 -8.97 10.58 -12.80
CA ARG A 658 -8.32 10.89 -11.52
C ARG A 658 -8.20 12.42 -11.38
N GLY A 659 -9.12 13.02 -10.64
CA GLY A 659 -9.18 14.46 -10.43
C GLY A 659 -8.26 14.98 -9.32
N GLY A 660 -8.14 16.30 -9.22
CA GLY A 660 -7.41 16.99 -8.16
C GLY A 660 -5.91 17.18 -8.37
N THR A 661 -5.19 17.37 -7.26
CA THR A 661 -3.74 17.70 -7.24
C THR A 661 -2.92 16.74 -6.38
N ASP A 662 -3.44 15.55 -6.10
CA ASP A 662 -2.68 14.54 -5.36
C ASP A 662 -1.51 13.98 -6.20
N GLU A 663 -0.36 13.76 -5.56
CA GLU A 663 0.85 13.15 -6.16
C GLU A 663 1.29 11.90 -5.38
N SER A 664 0.37 11.30 -4.61
CA SER A 664 0.66 10.21 -3.65
C SER A 664 0.37 8.82 -4.22
N THR A 665 -0.08 8.74 -5.47
CA THR A 665 -0.56 7.52 -6.12
C THR A 665 0.33 7.08 -7.29
N PHE A 666 0.02 5.92 -7.86
CA PHE A 666 0.82 5.25 -8.89
C PHE A 666 0.24 5.39 -10.29
N GLY A 667 -1.09 5.30 -10.40
CA GLY A 667 -1.82 5.29 -11.65
C GLY A 667 -2.87 6.41 -11.74
N PRO A 668 -3.82 6.31 -12.68
CA PRO A 668 -3.97 5.21 -13.63
C PRO A 668 -2.79 5.03 -14.61
N ASN A 669 -2.52 3.78 -14.98
CA ASN A 669 -1.62 3.38 -16.05
C ASN A 669 -2.45 2.78 -17.19
N VAL A 670 -2.42 3.40 -18.36
CA VAL A 670 -3.30 3.04 -19.49
C VAL A 670 -2.46 2.68 -20.71
N ALA A 671 -2.74 1.52 -21.31
CA ALA A 671 -2.12 1.08 -22.55
C ALA A 671 -3.20 0.64 -23.56
N ILE A 672 -3.31 1.33 -24.69
CA ILE A 672 -4.23 0.99 -25.77
C ILE A 672 -3.42 0.78 -27.04
N THR A 673 -3.33 -0.46 -27.52
CA THR A 673 -2.44 -0.79 -28.65
C THR A 673 -3.09 -1.69 -29.69
N LYS A 674 -2.76 -1.48 -30.96
CA LYS A 674 -3.20 -2.35 -32.08
C LYS A 674 -4.73 -2.48 -32.15
N CYS A 675 -5.45 -1.38 -31.96
CA CYS A 675 -6.92 -1.39 -31.94
C CYS A 675 -7.53 -0.66 -33.13
N ASP A 676 -8.67 -1.15 -33.59
CA ASP A 676 -9.48 -0.50 -34.62
C ASP A 676 -10.78 0.04 -34.02
N PHE A 677 -11.07 1.31 -34.26
CA PHE A 677 -12.25 2.02 -33.80
C PHE A 677 -13.04 2.51 -35.01
N THR A 678 -14.31 2.11 -35.15
CA THR A 678 -15.19 2.53 -36.25
C THR A 678 -16.55 2.93 -35.72
N ASP A 679 -16.99 4.16 -35.98
CA ASP A 679 -18.24 4.71 -35.42
C ASP A 679 -18.30 4.59 -33.90
N VAL A 680 -17.35 5.24 -33.22
CA VAL A 680 -17.20 5.20 -31.77
C VAL A 680 -17.41 6.59 -31.17
N GLY A 681 -18.25 6.69 -30.14
CA GLY A 681 -18.43 7.91 -29.34
C GLY A 681 -19.34 8.98 -29.95
N ASN A 682 -20.04 8.70 -31.06
CA ASN A 682 -20.85 9.68 -31.78
C ASN A 682 -22.28 9.86 -31.22
N SER A 683 -22.67 9.14 -30.17
CA SER A 683 -24.01 9.29 -29.59
C SER A 683 -24.21 10.67 -28.99
N LYS A 684 -25.39 11.26 -29.18
CA LYS A 684 -25.81 12.50 -28.50
C LYS A 684 -25.87 12.37 -26.97
N ARG A 685 -25.75 11.16 -26.44
CA ARG A 685 -25.73 10.86 -25.00
C ARG A 685 -24.32 10.77 -24.43
N ASN A 686 -23.30 10.65 -25.29
CA ASN A 686 -21.90 10.79 -24.89
C ASN A 686 -21.66 12.26 -24.53
N LYS A 687 -21.48 12.53 -23.23
CA LYS A 687 -21.28 13.91 -22.75
C LYS A 687 -19.85 14.39 -22.96
N ASP A 688 -18.91 13.47 -23.02
CA ASP A 688 -17.51 13.79 -23.26
C ASP A 688 -17.28 14.16 -24.72
N ASN A 689 -18.14 13.69 -25.63
CA ASN A 689 -17.95 13.82 -27.08
C ASN A 689 -16.58 13.28 -27.51
N SER A 690 -16.22 12.10 -27.00
CA SER A 690 -14.93 11.46 -27.23
C SER A 690 -15.07 9.96 -27.46
N SER A 691 -14.12 9.35 -28.16
CA SER A 691 -13.98 7.90 -28.23
C SER A 691 -13.17 7.35 -27.06
N LEU A 692 -12.27 8.16 -26.52
CA LEU A 692 -11.45 7.89 -25.34
C LEU A 692 -11.32 9.18 -24.52
N ALA A 693 -11.53 9.09 -23.21
CA ALA A 693 -11.38 10.21 -22.28
C ALA A 693 -10.39 9.86 -21.17
N PHE A 694 -9.34 10.66 -21.04
CA PHE A 694 -8.30 10.46 -20.04
C PHE A 694 -8.08 11.71 -19.21
N HIS A 695 -8.55 11.71 -17.97
CA HIS A 695 -8.33 12.79 -17.01
C HIS A 695 -7.37 12.32 -15.91
N GLY A 696 -6.22 12.97 -15.80
CA GLY A 696 -5.24 12.73 -14.73
C GLY A 696 -4.54 11.37 -14.75
N VAL A 697 -4.60 10.66 -15.87
CA VAL A 697 -3.82 9.44 -16.15
C VAL A 697 -2.32 9.76 -16.03
N GLN A 698 -1.59 8.95 -15.26
CA GLN A 698 -0.18 9.21 -14.93
C GLN A 698 0.79 8.61 -15.94
N ASN A 699 0.38 7.52 -16.59
CA ASN A 699 1.12 6.90 -17.67
C ASN A 699 0.14 6.43 -18.75
N LEU A 700 0.20 7.05 -19.94
CA LEU A 700 -0.66 6.75 -21.07
C LEU A 700 0.19 6.36 -22.28
N GLN A 701 -0.06 5.16 -22.81
CA GLN A 701 0.48 4.71 -24.08
C GLN A 701 -0.67 4.36 -25.04
N VAL A 702 -0.79 5.10 -26.14
CA VAL A 702 -1.65 4.74 -27.27
C VAL A 702 -0.76 4.44 -28.46
N ALA A 703 -0.87 3.26 -29.08
CA ALA A 703 -0.01 2.93 -30.21
C ALA A 703 -0.62 2.02 -31.27
N ASP A 704 -0.28 2.25 -32.53
CA ASP A 704 -0.64 1.38 -33.65
C ASP A 704 -2.17 1.22 -33.79
N CYS A 705 -2.94 2.30 -33.61
CA CYS A 705 -4.40 2.27 -33.59
C CYS A 705 -5.01 3.04 -34.76
N ASN A 706 -6.18 2.60 -35.22
CA ASN A 706 -6.90 3.23 -36.32
C ASN A 706 -8.28 3.70 -35.86
N TRP A 707 -8.62 4.95 -36.14
CA TRP A 707 -9.96 5.52 -35.96
C TRP A 707 -10.57 5.76 -37.32
N LYS A 708 -11.86 5.45 -37.43
CA LYS A 708 -12.69 5.76 -38.58
C LYS A 708 -14.06 6.27 -38.13
N ASP A 709 -14.52 7.39 -38.70
CA ASP A 709 -15.85 7.96 -38.45
C ASP A 709 -16.17 8.06 -36.95
N SER A 710 -15.21 8.44 -36.10
CA SER A 710 -15.32 8.37 -34.64
C SER A 710 -15.18 9.74 -33.98
N ALA A 711 -15.56 9.82 -32.71
CA ALA A 711 -15.29 10.97 -31.86
C ALA A 711 -13.79 11.04 -31.47
N PRO A 712 -13.26 12.24 -31.14
CA PRO A 712 -11.84 12.44 -30.85
C PRO A 712 -11.35 11.73 -29.59
N VAL A 713 -10.02 11.67 -29.43
CA VAL A 713 -9.36 11.31 -28.16
C VAL A 713 -9.21 12.56 -27.29
N GLN A 714 -9.60 12.49 -26.02
CA GLN A 714 -9.49 13.59 -25.07
C GLN A 714 -8.47 13.34 -23.97
N LEU A 715 -7.59 14.31 -23.77
CA LEU A 715 -6.55 14.33 -22.75
C LEU A 715 -6.75 15.53 -21.82
N PHE A 716 -6.87 15.26 -20.53
CA PHE A 716 -6.80 16.28 -19.49
C PHE A 716 -5.63 15.95 -18.56
N LEU A 717 -4.48 16.53 -18.85
CA LEU A 717 -3.24 16.28 -18.14
C LEU A 717 -3.21 17.11 -16.85
N THR A 718 -3.03 16.43 -15.72
CA THR A 718 -2.96 17.03 -14.37
C THR A 718 -1.50 17.10 -13.89
N ASN A 719 -1.30 17.46 -12.62
CA ASN A 719 0.00 17.39 -11.97
C ASN A 719 0.55 15.95 -11.88
N GLY A 720 1.80 15.81 -11.46
CA GLY A 720 2.49 14.52 -11.35
C GLY A 720 3.53 14.25 -12.43
N GLU A 721 3.68 15.16 -13.39
CA GLU A 721 4.49 14.99 -14.62
C GLU A 721 4.08 13.72 -15.38
N PRO A 722 2.79 13.63 -15.79
CA PRO A 722 2.28 12.43 -16.45
C PRO A 722 3.02 12.18 -17.76
N ILE A 723 3.29 10.91 -18.04
CA ILE A 723 3.90 10.48 -19.30
C ILE A 723 2.76 10.08 -20.25
N SER A 724 2.55 10.81 -21.33
CA SER A 724 1.50 10.54 -22.32
C SER A 724 2.07 10.47 -23.72
N ASN A 725 2.00 9.30 -24.34
CA ASN A 725 2.60 9.00 -25.64
C ASN A 725 1.56 8.39 -26.59
N LEU A 726 1.37 9.01 -27.76
CA LEU A 726 0.47 8.52 -28.80
C LEU A 726 1.24 8.33 -30.12
N ASN A 727 1.38 7.09 -30.58
CA ASN A 727 2.31 6.74 -31.66
C ASN A 727 1.66 5.89 -32.77
N ASN A 728 2.01 6.14 -34.03
CA ASN A 728 1.60 5.34 -35.18
C ASN A 728 0.06 5.18 -35.29
N CYS A 729 -0.68 6.26 -35.15
CA CYS A 729 -2.15 6.23 -35.21
C CYS A 729 -2.68 6.86 -36.50
N VAL A 730 -3.78 6.32 -37.02
CA VAL A 730 -4.50 6.85 -38.20
C VAL A 730 -5.88 7.30 -37.75
N PHE A 731 -6.27 8.52 -38.13
CA PHE A 731 -7.58 9.10 -37.87
C PHE A 731 -8.26 9.40 -39.21
N ASP A 732 -9.22 8.58 -39.62
CA ASP A 732 -10.00 8.69 -40.87
C ASP A 732 -11.38 9.28 -40.58
N ASN A 733 -11.71 10.43 -41.18
CA ASN A 733 -12.92 11.21 -40.88
C ASN A 733 -13.17 11.35 -39.37
N THR A 734 -12.11 11.60 -38.61
CA THR A 734 -12.11 11.65 -37.15
C THR A 734 -11.18 12.78 -36.70
N GLU A 735 -11.65 13.63 -35.80
CA GLU A 735 -10.80 14.64 -35.17
C GLU A 735 -9.73 13.95 -34.28
N GLN A 736 -8.48 14.42 -34.35
CA GLN A 736 -7.33 13.69 -33.81
C GLN A 736 -7.33 13.60 -32.26
N ILE A 737 -6.81 14.64 -31.61
CA ILE A 737 -6.58 14.68 -30.16
C ILE A 737 -6.96 16.07 -29.66
N ILE A 738 -7.82 16.13 -28.64
CA ILE A 738 -8.15 17.33 -27.89
C ILE A 738 -7.44 17.25 -26.55
N SER A 739 -6.67 18.28 -26.19
CA SER A 739 -5.92 18.31 -24.93
C SER A 739 -5.98 19.67 -24.26
N ASN A 740 -5.96 19.69 -22.92
CA ASN A 740 -5.89 20.93 -22.13
C ASN A 740 -4.52 21.64 -22.23
N ASN A 741 -3.45 20.91 -22.58
CA ASN A 741 -2.11 21.45 -22.83
C ASN A 741 -1.27 20.53 -23.74
N ASN A 742 -0.03 20.92 -24.03
CA ASN A 742 0.86 20.21 -24.97
C ASN A 742 1.90 19.28 -24.30
N SER A 743 1.71 18.90 -23.03
CA SER A 743 2.64 18.02 -22.29
C SER A 743 2.44 16.53 -22.61
N TYR A 744 2.25 16.20 -23.88
CA TYR A 744 2.19 14.83 -24.39
C TYR A 744 3.04 14.71 -25.66
N THR A 745 3.46 13.50 -26.00
CA THR A 745 4.26 13.25 -27.21
C THR A 745 3.43 12.53 -28.26
N THR A 746 3.68 12.87 -29.52
CA THR A 746 3.11 12.16 -30.66
C THR A 746 4.18 11.76 -31.67
N LYS A 747 3.97 10.65 -32.36
CA LYS A 747 4.84 10.20 -33.45
C LYS A 747 4.00 9.51 -34.53
N ASN A 748 4.26 9.82 -35.80
CA ASN A 748 3.61 9.17 -36.95
C ASN A 748 2.06 9.18 -36.88
N ILE A 749 1.46 10.32 -36.56
CA ILE A 749 0.01 10.47 -36.60
C ILE A 749 -0.44 10.88 -38.01
N GLN A 750 -1.42 10.17 -38.57
CA GLN A 750 -2.01 10.48 -39.87
C GLN A 750 -3.47 10.88 -39.68
N VAL A 751 -3.89 11.97 -40.31
CA VAL A 751 -5.29 12.41 -40.36
C VAL A 751 -5.73 12.39 -41.82
N ILE A 752 -6.76 11.62 -42.12
CA ILE A 752 -7.39 11.47 -43.43
C ILE A 752 -8.78 12.09 -43.30
N ASN A 753 -9.05 13.14 -44.07
CA ASN A 753 -10.32 13.87 -44.03
C ASN A 753 -11.25 13.44 -45.15
#